data_AF-B0WK94-F1
#
_entry.id   AF-B0WK94-F1
#
_cell.length_a   1.000
_cell.length_b   1.000
_cell.length_c   1.000
_cell.angle_alpha   90.00
_cell.angle_beta   90.00
_cell.angle_gamma   90.00
#
_symmetry.space_group_name_H-M   'P 1'
#
loop_
_entity.id
_entity.type
_entity.pdbx_description
1 polymer ?
#
loop_
_entity_poly.entity_id
_entity_poly.type
_entity_poly.pdbx_seq_one_letter_code
_entity_poly.pdbx_strand_id
1 'polypeptide(L)'
;MNGGGNPAVTLFSDPGQVQVANTSGLQRAEEEEALEDQKRRQQELADEVYHAFDDLIEDDHGNEDTLNSLSYASNYSDQQQHQHPPPPPGVPFLDGIATKNGPSPALMAGSGDGGHQQHAEVRHWKQLLESKTREFEHVTRQLHDKTREYDQKVNDLKKRLMLAEGDRDRAEMTRSQTHALLVESKTKIAEQDDRIGELKGKIRGLEEVNLKQEADLVNKNTMLQDALQKCHMLEVNAGQKATRHTDNLLKQAEEKYSAKVTMMQQQIDKLRGECEDRQHEVRRFEVRCEELQSLREQLLAERNETVQRLQDNLEESQHKCETLLAKTMNLTGFSQDNMRLQTKVNALEQQTHDMQRTINTLTQRLETSNAELELMDSMLCAGEDATQKQDPTCTFAASRKNLVGSTPINPNLKNTEDRVTKLKHELLICMNGQKEKRETIKRLETDLAARDREIQQLKKDESDALVQMNQYKEEAFRLGSKLKILEGELDKCYKKDQNNSKQPRRSSFDKQDALEEKIFALQQEKLALEDKLTKLDQDHARLQDKCKRLESDSKSADTVKLELEKQKFLLKDAQSECDRVKQLYIEISSCKDAVARELSVLKSQDPAHEMASLSEKVASLERALQLAELKCSEFGKLLERENILKFPSSFQLEIQNLQLQNTCASHLREMSELKSALSESRTTINDLHQKLDLKAERDQLIDDLKEKAAQFEEFMRNQNTSGSASSSGNSSTTTKDSATSPQPKRSLRDQSVSTSPELQDVESRKVAREQEHKIREEMARAFAAEMKIIEEKFKGQFFKFEDNISGLKKELHERSNELQVRNKEVEVLKFAIVNEREKITEILTKKNDEARALFDKQAEVMKKYRVELDNANHKVQFLEGQLEEKRELIQAERDSMEKLIQQVTEERKLFHERELEVIEKFKEIEQEYNKSLEMVTEKYNSVKKTALNYKKYAEDKEQHMMKEYDRIKEGYNAALLKVQNRAKEALESKERSMQERMSKLESELYQARIKGGG
;
A
#
# COMPACT_ATOMS: atom_id res chain seq x y z
N MET A 1 59.07 -22.62 37.79
CA MET A 1 59.73 -21.39 37.29
C MET A 1 58.67 -20.49 36.67
N ASN A 2 58.99 -19.22 36.45
CA ASN A 2 58.15 -18.06 36.07
C ASN A 2 56.93 -18.34 35.16
N GLY A 3 55.83 -17.57 35.26
CA GLY A 3 55.55 -16.48 36.21
C GLY A 3 54.52 -15.46 35.70
N GLY A 4 53.79 -14.81 36.61
CA GLY A 4 52.71 -13.85 36.31
C GLY A 4 51.34 -14.53 36.11
N GLY A 5 50.23 -14.02 36.63
CA GLY A 5 50.06 -12.91 37.57
C GLY A 5 48.64 -12.90 38.16
N ASN A 6 48.51 -13.24 39.44
CA ASN A 6 47.25 -13.33 40.19
C ASN A 6 46.96 -11.99 40.92
N PRO A 7 45.77 -11.77 41.53
CA PRO A 7 44.47 -12.45 41.35
C PRO A 7 43.28 -11.44 41.25
N ALA A 8 42.05 -11.95 41.21
CA ALA A 8 40.89 -11.28 41.80
C ALA A 8 40.65 -11.80 43.23
N VAL A 9 40.27 -10.95 44.21
CA VAL A 9 39.64 -11.41 45.48
C VAL A 9 39.03 -10.24 46.29
N THR A 10 37.86 -10.53 46.90
CA THR A 10 37.09 -9.83 47.96
C THR A 10 37.34 -8.36 48.35
N LEU A 11 36.25 -7.58 48.46
CA LEU A 11 36.21 -6.28 49.15
C LEU A 11 35.11 -6.21 50.22
N PHE A 12 35.33 -6.82 51.39
CA PHE A 12 34.55 -6.57 52.62
C PHE A 12 35.32 -7.05 53.86
N SER A 13 35.78 -6.11 54.71
CA SER A 13 36.01 -6.30 56.16
C SER A 13 36.37 -4.98 56.86
N ASP A 14 35.58 -4.65 57.89
CA ASP A 14 35.77 -3.73 59.03
C ASP A 14 36.00 -2.20 58.87
N PRO A 15 35.58 -1.40 59.88
CA PRO A 15 35.49 0.06 59.79
C PRO A 15 36.56 0.83 60.60
N GLY A 16 37.23 1.79 59.95
CA GLY A 16 38.17 2.71 60.61
C GLY A 16 37.53 4.03 61.05
N GLN A 17 37.90 4.53 62.23
CA GLN A 17 37.42 5.81 62.79
C GLN A 17 37.72 7.00 61.86
N VAL A 18 36.72 7.85 61.61
CA VAL A 18 36.94 9.17 61.01
C VAL A 18 37.42 10.14 62.10
N GLN A 19 38.68 10.59 62.00
CA GLN A 19 39.15 11.75 62.76
C GLN A 19 38.69 13.03 62.05
N VAL A 20 37.88 13.85 62.75
CA VAL A 20 37.52 15.19 62.29
C VAL A 20 38.71 16.12 62.55
N ALA A 21 39.38 16.55 61.49
CA ALA A 21 40.39 17.60 61.55
C ALA A 21 39.74 18.99 61.36
N ASN A 22 40.21 19.99 62.08
CA ASN A 22 39.54 21.29 62.20
C ASN A 22 39.51 22.08 60.88
N THR A 23 38.32 22.33 60.32
CA THR A 23 38.10 23.24 59.17
C THR A 23 37.86 24.69 59.57
N SER A 24 37.55 24.97 60.85
CA SER A 24 37.15 26.29 61.36
C SER A 24 38.22 27.39 61.30
N GLY A 25 39.45 27.06 60.91
CA GLY A 25 40.52 28.04 60.66
C GLY A 25 40.45 28.72 59.29
N LEU A 26 40.11 27.97 58.22
CA LEU A 26 39.99 28.52 56.87
C LEU A 26 38.75 29.41 56.76
N GLN A 27 37.61 28.89 57.21
CA GLN A 27 36.31 29.52 57.02
C GLN A 27 36.18 30.89 57.71
N ARG A 28 36.93 31.11 58.81
CA ARG A 28 37.03 32.42 59.46
C ARG A 28 37.92 33.41 58.68
N ALA A 29 38.96 32.93 58.00
CA ALA A 29 39.83 33.80 57.20
C ALA A 29 39.09 34.31 55.95
N GLU A 30 38.31 33.46 55.30
CA GLU A 30 37.43 33.84 54.17
C GLU A 30 36.34 34.84 54.62
N GLU A 31 35.77 34.65 55.82
CA GLU A 31 34.78 35.56 56.41
C GLU A 31 35.38 36.93 56.81
N GLU A 32 36.63 36.95 57.30
CA GLU A 32 37.37 38.17 57.64
C GLU A 32 37.84 38.95 56.38
N GLU A 33 38.29 38.25 55.33
CA GLU A 33 38.65 38.86 54.04
C GLU A 33 37.42 39.44 53.32
N ALA A 34 36.27 38.75 53.36
CA ALA A 34 35.01 39.26 52.79
C ALA A 34 34.52 40.54 53.50
N LEU A 35 34.70 40.64 54.83
CA LEU A 35 34.39 41.85 55.60
C LEU A 35 35.35 42.99 55.28
N GLU A 36 36.64 42.72 55.05
CA GLU A 36 37.57 43.75 54.60
C GLU A 36 37.26 44.27 53.18
N ASP A 37 36.89 43.42 52.21
CA ASP A 37 36.47 43.88 50.87
C ASP A 37 35.16 44.68 50.94
N GLN A 38 34.17 44.22 51.72
CA GLN A 38 32.92 44.95 51.89
C GLN A 38 33.15 46.34 52.51
N LYS A 39 34.12 46.47 53.43
CA LYS A 39 34.52 47.74 54.03
C LYS A 39 35.31 48.63 53.06
N ARG A 40 36.23 48.05 52.29
CA ARG A 40 37.05 48.75 51.28
C ARG A 40 36.15 49.38 50.21
N ARG A 41 35.19 48.60 49.68
CA ARG A 41 34.22 49.06 48.69
C ARG A 41 33.23 50.10 49.23
N GLN A 42 32.89 50.05 50.52
CA GLN A 42 32.10 51.11 51.17
C GLN A 42 32.89 52.42 51.30
N GLN A 43 34.20 52.33 51.50
CA GLN A 43 35.06 53.51 51.57
C GLN A 43 35.33 54.11 50.17
N GLU A 44 35.55 53.27 49.15
CA GLU A 44 35.62 53.68 47.75
C GLU A 44 34.33 54.40 47.31
N LEU A 45 33.15 53.85 47.62
CA LEU A 45 31.86 54.51 47.38
C LEU A 45 31.69 55.82 48.16
N ALA A 46 32.24 55.93 49.36
CA ALA A 46 32.19 57.16 50.14
C ALA A 46 33.07 58.25 49.52
N ASP A 47 34.27 57.91 49.05
CA ASP A 47 35.20 58.84 48.39
C ASP A 47 34.69 59.25 47.00
N GLU A 48 34.07 58.33 46.23
CA GLU A 48 33.38 58.66 44.97
C GLU A 48 32.21 59.64 45.21
N VAL A 49 31.35 59.39 46.20
CA VAL A 49 30.22 60.29 46.54
C VAL A 49 30.70 61.63 47.11
N TYR A 50 31.85 61.66 47.79
CA TYR A 50 32.46 62.89 48.29
C TYR A 50 32.96 63.80 47.16
N HIS A 51 33.56 63.22 46.11
CA HIS A 51 34.13 63.97 44.99
C HIS A 51 33.18 64.19 43.81
N ALA A 52 32.08 63.45 43.68
CA ALA A 52 31.10 63.56 42.59
C ALA A 52 30.39 64.93 42.45
N PHE A 53 30.68 65.90 43.31
CA PHE A 53 30.16 67.27 43.26
C PHE A 53 31.23 68.36 43.17
N ASP A 54 32.53 68.03 43.25
CA ASP A 54 33.62 69.00 43.08
C ASP A 54 33.66 69.54 41.62
N ASP A 55 33.42 68.66 40.65
CA ASP A 55 33.41 68.95 39.20
C ASP A 55 32.34 69.96 38.74
N LEU A 56 31.39 70.34 39.61
CA LEU A 56 30.24 71.19 39.27
C LEU A 56 30.43 72.68 39.65
N ILE A 57 31.62 73.08 40.10
CA ILE A 57 31.88 74.44 40.64
C ILE A 57 32.82 75.26 39.75
N GLU A 58 33.65 74.66 38.90
CA GLU A 58 34.66 75.36 38.08
C GLU A 58 34.41 75.31 36.55
N ASP A 59 33.20 75.60 36.06
CA ASP A 59 32.99 75.85 34.61
C ASP A 59 31.81 76.80 34.27
N ASP A 60 31.98 78.10 34.52
CA ASP A 60 31.04 79.17 34.09
C ASP A 60 31.73 80.18 33.13
N HIS A 61 32.67 79.73 32.29
CA HIS A 61 33.49 80.59 31.41
C HIS A 61 33.58 80.17 29.93
N GLY A 62 32.47 79.66 29.39
CA GLY A 62 32.01 80.03 28.04
C GLY A 62 32.55 79.29 26.81
N ASN A 63 31.95 79.65 25.67
CA ASN A 63 32.17 79.17 24.30
C ASN A 63 31.81 77.71 23.99
N GLU A 64 30.64 77.59 23.35
CA GLU A 64 30.52 77.05 21.99
C GLU A 64 31.87 76.68 21.32
N ASP A 65 32.09 75.39 21.02
CA ASP A 65 31.98 74.98 19.62
C ASP A 65 31.69 73.47 19.41
N THR A 66 31.02 73.19 18.30
CA THR A 66 30.47 71.88 17.95
C THR A 66 31.47 71.00 17.19
N LEU A 67 31.45 69.68 17.48
CA LEU A 67 31.66 68.56 16.56
C LEU A 67 32.81 68.65 15.51
N ASN A 68 33.83 67.78 15.62
CA ASN A 68 34.16 66.95 14.44
C ASN A 68 34.93 65.63 14.65
N SER A 69 34.62 64.71 13.75
CA SER A 69 35.37 63.54 13.25
C SER A 69 35.80 62.39 14.18
N LEU A 70 35.56 61.18 13.67
CA LEU A 70 36.11 59.91 14.14
C LEU A 70 37.58 59.71 13.70
N SER A 71 38.17 58.65 14.27
CA SER A 71 39.24 57.79 13.73
C SER A 71 40.67 58.16 14.11
N TYR A 72 41.31 57.27 14.88
CA TYR A 72 42.48 56.57 14.37
C TYR A 72 42.61 55.15 14.97
N ALA A 73 43.34 54.27 14.29
CA ALA A 73 43.60 52.90 14.72
C ALA A 73 45.08 52.70 15.08
N SER A 74 45.37 51.55 15.70
CA SER A 74 46.69 51.02 16.05
C SER A 74 47.86 51.48 15.16
N ASN A 75 48.90 52.06 15.77
CA ASN A 75 50.23 51.44 15.87
C ASN A 75 51.22 52.36 16.63
N TYR A 76 51.94 51.81 17.61
CA TYR A 76 53.15 52.41 18.17
C TYR A 76 54.36 51.57 17.74
N SER A 77 55.43 52.24 17.33
CA SER A 77 56.75 51.67 17.04
C SER A 77 57.81 52.73 17.30
N ASP A 78 59.00 52.33 17.76
CA ASP A 78 60.07 53.24 18.18
C ASP A 78 60.48 54.27 17.12
N GLN A 79 60.77 55.52 17.54
CA GLN A 79 62.17 55.95 17.71
C GLN A 79 62.36 57.36 18.31
N GLN A 80 63.57 57.57 18.82
CA GLN A 80 64.14 58.72 19.52
C GLN A 80 64.07 60.07 18.75
N GLN A 81 63.85 61.21 19.43
CA GLN A 81 64.89 62.21 19.77
C GLN A 81 64.33 63.53 20.38
N HIS A 82 65.24 64.26 21.08
CA HIS A 82 65.24 65.62 21.67
C HIS A 82 64.14 66.65 21.24
N GLN A 83 63.69 67.62 22.07
CA GLN A 83 64.47 68.67 22.78
C GLN A 83 63.78 69.27 24.06
N HIS A 84 64.44 70.25 24.70
CA HIS A 84 64.08 71.06 25.90
C HIS A 84 62.87 72.03 25.69
N PRO A 85 62.38 72.87 26.67
CA PRO A 85 62.89 73.25 28.02
C PRO A 85 61.77 73.33 29.13
N PRO A 86 61.83 74.16 30.21
CA PRO A 86 62.91 74.60 31.12
C PRO A 86 62.68 74.21 32.63
N PRO A 87 63.67 74.38 33.55
CA PRO A 87 63.48 74.24 35.00
C PRO A 87 63.81 75.49 35.84
N PRO A 88 63.09 75.73 36.95
CA PRO A 88 63.69 76.31 38.17
C PRO A 88 63.11 75.73 39.49
N PRO A 89 63.72 76.00 40.66
CA PRO A 89 65.15 75.98 40.96
C PRO A 89 65.47 75.07 42.16
N GLY A 90 66.47 74.18 42.03
CA GLY A 90 66.95 73.36 43.16
C GLY A 90 67.95 74.11 44.04
N VAL A 91 67.75 74.06 45.37
CA VAL A 91 68.78 74.46 46.35
C VAL A 91 69.54 73.21 46.79
N PRO A 92 70.88 73.19 46.68
CA PRO A 92 71.63 72.51 47.72
C PRO A 92 72.99 73.16 48.09
N PHE A 93 73.29 73.00 49.38
CA PHE A 93 74.63 72.85 49.97
C PHE A 93 75.60 74.04 50.11
N LEU A 94 76.45 73.91 51.12
CA LEU A 94 77.61 74.77 51.39
C LEU A 94 78.84 74.20 50.67
N ASP A 95 79.76 75.06 50.22
CA ASP A 95 81.11 75.06 50.80
C ASP A 95 81.86 76.39 50.53
N GLY A 96 82.94 76.63 51.28
CA GLY A 96 84.08 77.44 50.84
C GLY A 96 83.94 78.96 50.73
N ILE A 97 84.15 79.68 51.84
CA ILE A 97 84.79 81.01 51.81
C ILE A 97 86.04 81.02 52.70
N ALA A 98 87.17 81.39 52.11
CA ALA A 98 88.47 81.35 52.77
C ALA A 98 88.84 82.67 53.49
N THR A 99 89.53 82.49 54.62
CA THR A 99 90.46 83.40 55.30
C THR A 99 90.74 84.79 54.68
N LYS A 100 90.58 85.86 55.49
CA LYS A 100 91.53 86.98 55.52
C LYS A 100 91.41 87.86 56.78
N ASN A 101 92.53 87.91 57.52
CA ASN A 101 93.12 89.01 58.30
C ASN A 101 92.27 89.85 59.27
N GLY A 102 92.76 90.00 60.51
CA GLY A 102 92.46 91.13 61.40
C GLY A 102 93.27 92.41 61.02
N PRO A 103 93.47 93.40 61.93
CA PRO A 103 93.69 93.22 63.37
C PRO A 103 92.87 94.16 64.29
N SER A 104 93.21 94.16 65.58
CA SER A 104 92.73 95.10 66.62
C SER A 104 93.14 96.56 66.37
N PRO A 105 92.51 97.50 67.10
CA PRO A 105 93.24 98.57 67.78
C PRO A 105 93.23 98.38 69.31
N ALA A 106 94.16 99.04 70.00
CA ALA A 106 94.41 98.89 71.44
C ALA A 106 94.14 100.18 72.23
N LEU A 107 94.31 100.07 73.55
CA LEU A 107 94.09 101.09 74.59
C LEU A 107 94.89 102.39 74.39
N MET A 108 94.21 103.54 74.56
CA MET A 108 94.68 104.78 75.20
C MET A 108 93.46 105.34 75.96
N ALA A 109 93.44 105.70 77.25
CA ALA A 109 94.40 106.37 78.15
C ALA A 109 94.47 107.90 77.96
N GLY A 110 93.81 108.65 78.87
CA GLY A 110 93.88 110.13 78.91
C GLY A 110 92.72 110.80 79.68
N SER A 111 93.02 111.30 80.88
CA SER A 111 92.32 112.26 81.78
C SER A 111 91.05 113.00 81.30
N GLY A 112 90.05 113.27 82.14
CA GLY A 112 89.87 112.96 83.58
C GLY A 112 88.72 113.75 84.26
N ASP A 113 88.59 113.57 85.59
CA ASP A 113 87.61 114.21 86.52
C ASP A 113 86.12 113.78 86.37
N GLY A 114 85.30 114.01 87.42
CA GLY A 114 83.84 113.81 87.41
C GLY A 114 83.30 112.49 87.98
N GLY A 115 83.67 112.12 89.21
CA GLY A 115 83.42 110.80 89.83
C GLY A 115 81.96 110.36 90.17
N HIS A 116 80.94 110.71 89.37
CA HIS A 116 79.55 110.29 89.59
C HIS A 116 78.87 109.55 88.40
N GLN A 117 79.50 109.48 87.23
CA GLN A 117 78.94 108.79 86.05
C GLN A 117 78.96 107.25 86.17
N GLN A 118 80.07 106.68 86.66
CA GLN A 118 80.41 105.26 86.51
C GLN A 118 79.39 104.29 87.11
N HIS A 119 78.73 104.62 88.22
CA HIS A 119 77.75 103.72 88.82
C HIS A 119 76.41 103.68 88.04
N ALA A 120 76.11 104.72 87.26
CA ALA A 120 75.02 104.68 86.29
C ALA A 120 75.42 103.84 85.05
N GLU A 121 76.64 104.04 84.53
CA GLU A 121 77.18 103.29 83.39
C GLU A 121 77.22 101.78 83.66
N VAL A 122 77.73 101.33 84.82
CA VAL A 122 77.77 99.90 85.16
C VAL A 122 76.36 99.29 85.30
N ARG A 123 75.35 100.07 85.72
CA ARG A 123 73.95 99.61 85.69
C ARG A 123 73.42 99.55 84.27
N HIS A 124 73.71 100.56 83.45
CA HIS A 124 73.31 100.62 82.05
C HIS A 124 73.89 99.44 81.24
N TRP A 125 75.19 99.15 81.39
CA TRP A 125 75.83 97.98 80.77
C TRP A 125 75.22 96.65 81.24
N LYS A 126 74.85 96.51 82.52
CA LYS A 126 74.14 95.33 83.02
C LYS A 126 72.73 95.20 82.43
N GLN A 127 71.97 96.29 82.37
CA GLN A 127 70.63 96.31 81.77
C GLN A 127 70.66 96.04 80.26
N LEU A 128 71.66 96.58 79.55
CA LEU A 128 71.88 96.34 78.13
C LEU A 128 72.30 94.88 77.87
N LEU A 129 73.19 94.32 78.69
CA LEU A 129 73.56 92.91 78.62
C LEU A 129 72.35 92.01 78.89
N GLU A 130 71.56 92.31 79.93
CA GLU A 130 70.35 91.54 80.26
C GLU A 130 69.28 91.66 79.16
N SER A 131 69.09 92.83 78.54
CA SER A 131 68.26 92.98 77.34
C SER A 131 68.78 92.09 76.21
N LYS A 132 70.08 92.13 75.92
CA LYS A 132 70.68 91.33 74.84
C LYS A 132 70.65 89.83 75.12
N THR A 133 70.75 89.39 76.37
CA THR A 133 70.52 87.99 76.75
C THR A 133 69.06 87.59 76.53
N ARG A 134 68.08 88.41 76.95
CA ARG A 134 66.66 88.14 76.72
C ARG A 134 66.28 88.14 75.23
N GLU A 135 66.87 89.05 74.44
CA GLU A 135 66.74 89.08 72.98
C GLU A 135 67.35 87.82 72.35
N PHE A 136 68.55 87.42 72.77
CA PHE A 136 69.22 86.20 72.29
C PHE A 136 68.44 84.93 72.64
N GLU A 137 67.94 84.81 73.87
CA GLU A 137 67.04 83.72 74.27
C GLU A 137 65.74 83.72 73.45
N HIS A 138 65.17 84.90 73.16
CA HIS A 138 63.94 85.01 72.38
C HIS A 138 64.16 84.57 70.93
N VAL A 139 65.26 85.00 70.29
CA VAL A 139 65.68 84.53 68.95
C VAL A 139 65.98 83.03 68.99
N THR A 140 66.66 82.54 70.03
CA THR A 140 66.94 81.11 70.21
C THR A 140 65.65 80.30 70.33
N ARG A 141 64.65 80.78 71.09
CA ARG A 141 63.32 80.17 71.19
C ARG A 141 62.58 80.18 69.85
N GLN A 142 62.52 81.33 69.16
CA GLN A 142 61.94 81.41 67.81
C GLN A 142 62.60 80.43 66.82
N LEU A 143 63.93 80.26 66.89
CA LEU A 143 64.65 79.28 66.07
C LEU A 143 64.25 77.84 66.40
N HIS A 144 64.17 77.46 67.69
CA HIS A 144 63.72 76.12 68.09
C HIS A 144 62.26 75.86 67.70
N ASP A 145 61.38 76.84 67.88
CA ASP A 145 59.97 76.75 67.47
C ASP A 145 59.85 76.58 65.94
N LYS A 146 60.66 77.32 65.16
CA LYS A 146 60.71 77.17 63.70
C LYS A 146 61.31 75.84 63.24
N THR A 147 62.41 75.38 63.85
CA THR A 147 62.96 74.03 63.58
C THR A 147 61.90 72.97 63.84
N ARG A 148 61.19 73.03 64.97
CA ARG A 148 60.11 72.10 65.31
C ARG A 148 58.93 72.16 64.33
N GLU A 149 58.57 73.36 63.86
CA GLU A 149 57.55 73.54 62.82
C GLU A 149 57.98 72.91 61.47
N TYR A 150 59.25 73.03 61.10
CA TYR A 150 59.80 72.36 59.91
C TYR A 150 59.88 70.84 60.09
N ASP A 151 60.31 70.34 61.24
CA ASP A 151 60.34 68.90 61.54
C ASP A 151 58.93 68.28 61.51
N GLN A 152 57.92 68.99 62.01
CA GLN A 152 56.52 68.58 61.88
C GLN A 152 56.11 68.49 60.39
N LYS A 153 56.35 69.55 59.61
CA LYS A 153 56.05 69.57 58.17
C LYS A 153 56.77 68.47 57.40
N VAL A 154 58.05 68.20 57.69
CA VAL A 154 58.83 67.11 57.08
C VAL A 154 58.25 65.75 57.43
N ASN A 155 57.84 65.53 58.68
CA ASN A 155 57.23 64.27 59.09
C ASN A 155 55.82 64.07 58.49
N ASP A 156 55.02 65.13 58.36
CA ASP A 156 53.69 65.05 57.74
C ASP A 156 53.77 64.88 56.21
N LEU A 157 54.76 65.49 55.54
CA LEU A 157 55.07 65.20 54.14
C LEU A 157 55.54 63.75 53.94
N LYS A 158 56.36 63.20 54.84
CA LYS A 158 56.76 61.78 54.80
C LYS A 158 55.57 60.82 54.98
N LYS A 159 54.62 61.14 55.87
CA LYS A 159 53.36 60.37 56.00
C LYS A 159 52.55 60.40 54.70
N ARG A 160 52.36 61.59 54.12
CA ARG A 160 51.65 61.76 52.84
C ARG A 160 52.32 60.98 51.71
N LEU A 161 53.66 60.96 51.66
CA LEU A 161 54.40 60.17 50.68
C LEU A 161 54.15 58.67 50.85
N MET A 162 54.30 58.10 52.06
CA MET A 162 54.03 56.68 52.30
C MET A 162 52.57 56.28 52.02
N LEU A 163 51.61 57.18 52.27
CA LEU A 163 50.21 56.93 51.91
C LEU A 163 50.06 56.86 50.38
N ALA A 164 50.55 57.87 49.65
CA ALA A 164 50.49 57.91 48.19
C ALA A 164 51.27 56.76 47.50
N GLU A 165 52.37 56.30 48.10
CA GLU A 165 53.08 55.09 47.65
C GLU A 165 52.22 53.83 47.87
N GLY A 166 51.53 53.72 49.00
CA GLY A 166 50.57 52.63 49.27
C GLY A 166 49.32 52.69 48.38
N ASP A 167 48.84 53.87 48.00
CA ASP A 167 47.74 54.07 47.05
C ASP A 167 48.15 53.68 45.63
N ARG A 168 49.38 54.06 45.20
CA ARG A 168 49.96 53.62 43.93
C ARG A 168 50.06 52.10 43.87
N ASP A 169 50.56 51.47 44.92
CA ASP A 169 50.79 50.03 44.94
C ASP A 169 49.46 49.24 44.99
N ARG A 170 48.43 49.78 45.66
CA ARG A 170 47.03 49.31 45.53
C ARG A 170 46.53 49.42 44.09
N ALA A 171 46.70 50.58 43.45
CA ALA A 171 46.24 50.80 42.07
C ALA A 171 46.96 49.88 41.06
N GLU A 172 48.25 49.62 41.25
CA GLU A 172 49.01 48.69 40.38
C GLU A 172 48.62 47.22 40.61
N MET A 173 48.30 46.82 41.84
CA MET A 173 47.67 45.52 42.14
C MET A 173 46.32 45.38 41.42
N THR A 174 45.40 46.33 41.58
CA THR A 174 44.07 46.30 40.96
C THR A 174 44.16 46.32 39.43
N ARG A 175 45.08 47.11 38.85
CA ARG A 175 45.36 47.10 37.40
C ARG A 175 45.88 45.75 36.92
N SER A 176 46.71 45.08 37.72
CA SER A 176 47.27 43.76 37.37
C SER A 176 46.22 42.66 37.45
N GLN A 177 45.35 42.68 38.46
CA GLN A 177 44.24 41.75 38.63
C GLN A 177 43.19 41.91 37.52
N THR A 178 42.79 43.16 37.20
CA THR A 178 41.85 43.43 36.09
C THR A 178 42.45 43.09 34.73
N HIS A 179 43.76 43.27 34.53
CA HIS A 179 44.44 42.80 33.32
C HIS A 179 44.44 41.27 33.21
N ALA A 180 44.70 40.54 34.30
CA ALA A 180 44.65 39.08 34.32
C ALA A 180 43.25 38.55 33.97
N LEU A 181 42.19 39.11 34.58
CA LEU A 181 40.80 38.78 34.27
C LEU A 181 40.42 39.09 32.81
N LEU A 182 40.94 40.20 32.26
CA LEU A 182 40.74 40.55 30.84
C LEU A 182 41.45 39.56 29.89
N VAL A 183 42.64 39.08 30.25
CA VAL A 183 43.35 38.03 29.49
C VAL A 183 42.59 36.71 29.56
N GLU A 184 42.16 36.29 30.76
CA GLU A 184 41.38 35.06 30.97
C GLU A 184 40.06 35.08 30.19
N SER A 185 39.34 36.22 30.23
CA SER A 185 38.12 36.45 29.45
C SER A 185 38.39 36.34 27.94
N LYS A 186 39.45 36.98 27.43
CA LYS A 186 39.85 36.86 26.02
C LYS A 186 40.22 35.43 25.61
N THR A 187 40.89 34.66 26.46
CA THR A 187 41.16 33.24 26.17
C THR A 187 39.89 32.40 26.16
N LYS A 188 38.94 32.63 27.08
CA LYS A 188 37.64 31.93 27.07
C LYS A 188 36.80 32.27 25.84
N ILE A 189 36.84 33.53 25.37
CA ILE A 189 36.18 33.94 24.12
C ILE A 189 36.81 33.22 22.92
N ALA A 190 38.15 33.19 22.82
CA ALA A 190 38.84 32.48 21.74
C ALA A 190 38.51 30.96 21.72
N GLU A 191 38.50 30.30 22.88
CA GLU A 191 38.08 28.90 23.00
C GLU A 191 36.62 28.68 22.58
N GLN A 192 35.72 29.64 22.84
CA GLN A 192 34.33 29.56 22.41
C GLN A 192 34.19 29.77 20.89
N ASP A 193 34.93 30.72 20.30
CA ASP A 193 34.96 30.93 18.85
C ASP A 193 35.52 29.70 18.10
N ASP A 194 36.56 29.05 18.62
CA ASP A 194 37.10 27.80 18.07
C ASP A 194 36.07 26.66 18.11
N ARG A 195 35.38 26.48 19.26
CA ARG A 195 34.29 25.49 19.40
C ARG A 195 33.11 25.79 18.47
N ILE A 196 32.77 27.07 18.29
CA ILE A 196 31.76 27.52 17.31
C ILE A 196 32.23 27.24 15.88
N GLY A 197 33.53 27.38 15.59
CA GLY A 197 34.17 26.99 14.34
C GLY A 197 34.04 25.49 14.05
N GLU A 198 34.35 24.64 15.04
CA GLU A 198 34.14 23.18 14.95
C GLU A 198 32.67 22.82 14.69
N LEU A 199 31.74 23.41 15.44
CA LEU A 199 30.31 23.13 15.29
C LEU A 199 29.80 23.55 13.91
N LYS A 200 30.21 24.72 13.40
CA LYS A 200 29.96 25.13 12.01
C LYS A 200 30.63 24.19 10.98
N GLY A 201 31.77 23.59 11.32
CA GLY A 201 32.39 22.50 10.53
C GLY A 201 31.51 21.25 10.49
N LYS A 202 31.08 20.76 11.65
CA LYS A 202 30.22 19.58 11.81
C LYS A 202 28.86 19.76 11.12
N ILE A 203 28.23 20.93 11.23
CA ILE A 203 26.98 21.29 10.53
C ILE A 203 27.16 21.19 9.02
N ARG A 204 28.17 21.84 8.43
CA ARG A 204 28.42 21.76 6.97
C ARG A 204 28.71 20.34 6.48
N GLY A 205 29.41 19.54 7.28
CA GLY A 205 29.63 18.12 6.98
C GLY A 205 28.33 17.30 6.96
N LEU A 206 27.41 17.58 7.89
CA LEU A 206 26.08 16.95 7.91
C LEU A 206 25.20 17.45 6.76
N GLU A 207 25.24 18.74 6.41
CA GLU A 207 24.54 19.31 5.24
C GLU A 207 25.01 18.66 3.93
N GLU A 208 26.32 18.48 3.73
CA GLU A 208 26.88 17.83 2.54
C GLU A 208 26.51 16.33 2.47
N VAL A 209 26.47 15.65 3.61
CA VAL A 209 25.99 14.25 3.70
C VAL A 209 24.48 14.17 3.42
N ASN A 210 23.68 15.11 3.91
CA ASN A 210 22.24 15.12 3.67
C ASN A 210 21.90 15.40 2.20
N LEU A 211 22.57 16.37 1.57
CA LEU A 211 22.47 16.63 0.12
C LEU A 211 22.81 15.38 -0.73
N LYS A 212 23.83 14.62 -0.32
CA LYS A 212 24.16 13.34 -0.99
C LYS A 212 23.06 12.30 -0.80
N GLN A 213 22.48 12.19 0.40
CA GLN A 213 21.37 11.26 0.67
C GLN A 213 20.09 11.65 -0.08
N GLU A 214 19.78 12.93 -0.20
CA GLU A 214 18.66 13.43 -1.02
C GLU A 214 18.85 13.11 -2.51
N ALA A 215 20.04 13.33 -3.06
CA ALA A 215 20.36 12.93 -4.45
C ALA A 215 20.22 11.41 -4.67
N ASP A 216 20.68 10.61 -3.70
CA ASP A 216 20.57 9.15 -3.71
C ASP A 216 19.10 8.67 -3.63
N LEU A 217 18.27 9.36 -2.85
CA LEU A 217 16.83 9.10 -2.72
C LEU A 217 16.08 9.49 -4.00
N VAL A 218 16.38 10.64 -4.60
CA VAL A 218 15.80 11.05 -5.89
C VAL A 218 16.14 10.04 -6.98
N ASN A 219 17.41 9.63 -7.09
CA ASN A 219 17.85 8.63 -8.06
C ASN A 219 17.12 7.28 -7.86
N LYS A 220 17.02 6.80 -6.61
CA LYS A 220 16.28 5.56 -6.28
C LYS A 220 14.78 5.68 -6.56
N ASN A 221 14.17 6.84 -6.34
CA ASN A 221 12.78 7.09 -6.68
C ASN A 221 12.55 7.06 -8.20
N THR A 222 13.45 7.65 -8.99
CA THR A 222 13.43 7.54 -10.46
C THR A 222 13.57 6.07 -10.89
N MET A 223 14.52 5.30 -10.33
CA MET A 223 14.66 3.87 -10.63
C MET A 223 13.42 3.05 -10.25
N LEU A 224 12.75 3.37 -9.14
CA LEU A 224 11.49 2.75 -8.72
C LEU A 224 10.35 3.08 -9.69
N GLN A 225 10.23 4.34 -10.12
CA GLN A 225 9.23 4.76 -11.10
C GLN A 225 9.44 4.06 -12.45
N ASP A 226 10.70 3.93 -12.89
CA ASP A 226 11.12 3.18 -14.07
C ASP A 226 10.74 1.68 -13.97
N ALA A 227 10.92 1.09 -12.79
CA ALA A 227 10.56 -0.30 -12.52
C ALA A 227 9.03 -0.51 -12.50
N LEU A 228 8.28 0.37 -11.85
CA LEU A 228 6.81 0.34 -11.82
C LEU A 228 6.22 0.50 -13.24
N GLN A 229 6.77 1.40 -14.06
CA GLN A 229 6.35 1.56 -15.46
C GLN A 229 6.64 0.30 -16.29
N LYS A 230 7.77 -0.37 -16.05
CA LYS A 230 8.10 -1.67 -16.69
C LYS A 230 7.17 -2.80 -16.23
N CYS A 231 6.85 -2.88 -14.94
CA CYS A 231 5.87 -3.84 -14.41
C CYS A 231 4.49 -3.63 -15.05
N HIS A 232 3.98 -2.39 -15.08
CA HIS A 232 2.70 -2.07 -15.72
C HIS A 232 2.69 -2.41 -17.22
N MET A 233 3.77 -2.08 -17.94
CA MET A 233 3.95 -2.48 -19.35
C MET A 233 3.96 -3.99 -19.57
N LEU A 234 4.49 -4.77 -18.60
CA LEU A 234 4.50 -6.23 -18.63
C LEU A 234 3.12 -6.82 -18.28
N GLU A 235 2.42 -6.27 -17.28
CA GLU A 235 1.04 -6.64 -16.92
C GLU A 235 0.07 -6.42 -18.09
N VAL A 236 0.11 -5.24 -18.71
CA VAL A 236 -0.71 -4.93 -19.89
C VAL A 236 -0.38 -5.85 -21.07
N ASN A 237 0.91 -6.16 -21.30
CA ASN A 237 1.30 -7.14 -22.33
C ASN A 237 0.87 -8.57 -22.00
N ALA A 238 0.96 -8.99 -20.73
CA ALA A 238 0.55 -10.32 -20.29
C ALA A 238 -0.97 -10.49 -20.42
N GLY A 239 -1.74 -9.48 -19.98
CA GLY A 239 -3.18 -9.40 -20.19
C GLY A 239 -3.55 -9.48 -21.68
N GLN A 240 -2.98 -8.61 -22.52
CA GLN A 240 -3.24 -8.65 -23.97
C GLN A 240 -2.87 -10.00 -24.62
N LYS A 241 -1.79 -10.66 -24.17
CA LYS A 241 -1.41 -11.99 -24.66
C LYS A 241 -2.38 -13.08 -24.18
N ALA A 242 -2.84 -13.00 -22.94
CA ALA A 242 -3.86 -13.91 -22.40
C ALA A 242 -5.19 -13.75 -23.14
N THR A 243 -5.68 -12.52 -23.34
CA THR A 243 -6.89 -12.23 -24.13
C THR A 243 -6.75 -12.76 -25.56
N ARG A 244 -5.65 -12.43 -26.26
CA ARG A 244 -5.41 -12.99 -27.61
C ARG A 244 -5.32 -14.52 -27.62
N HIS A 245 -4.90 -15.17 -26.54
CA HIS A 245 -4.92 -16.63 -26.45
C HIS A 245 -6.34 -17.17 -26.26
N THR A 246 -7.16 -16.57 -25.39
CA THR A 246 -8.57 -16.95 -25.21
C THR A 246 -9.39 -16.68 -26.46
N ASP A 247 -9.15 -15.57 -27.17
CA ASP A 247 -9.82 -15.22 -28.42
C ASP A 247 -9.51 -16.24 -29.54
N ASN A 248 -8.25 -16.68 -29.64
CA ASN A 248 -7.85 -17.73 -30.58
C ASN A 248 -8.45 -19.10 -30.23
N LEU A 249 -8.60 -19.43 -28.93
CA LEU A 249 -9.27 -20.65 -28.49
C LEU A 249 -10.78 -20.61 -28.77
N LEU A 250 -11.43 -19.47 -28.52
CA LEU A 250 -12.83 -19.21 -28.88
C LEU A 250 -13.03 -19.35 -30.39
N LYS A 251 -12.24 -18.64 -31.20
CA LYS A 251 -12.32 -18.72 -32.66
C LYS A 251 -12.10 -20.15 -33.18
N GLN A 252 -11.15 -20.91 -32.62
CA GLN A 252 -10.96 -22.31 -33.01
C GLN A 252 -12.15 -23.19 -32.60
N ALA A 253 -12.82 -22.91 -31.48
CA ALA A 253 -14.05 -23.60 -31.08
C ALA A 253 -15.22 -23.23 -32.01
N GLU A 254 -15.39 -21.96 -32.35
CA GLU A 254 -16.37 -21.47 -33.33
C GLU A 254 -16.17 -22.08 -34.72
N GLU A 255 -14.93 -22.14 -35.21
CA GLU A 255 -14.58 -22.81 -36.48
C GLU A 255 -14.93 -24.30 -36.44
N LYS A 256 -14.64 -25.01 -35.33
CA LYS A 256 -15.02 -26.42 -35.14
C LYS A 256 -16.54 -26.63 -35.10
N TYR A 257 -17.27 -25.77 -34.40
CA TYR A 257 -18.73 -25.86 -34.33
C TYR A 257 -19.39 -25.49 -35.67
N SER A 258 -18.90 -24.47 -36.36
CA SER A 258 -19.33 -24.07 -37.71
C SER A 258 -19.11 -25.18 -38.74
N ALA A 259 -17.94 -25.83 -38.72
CA ALA A 259 -17.68 -27.00 -39.54
C ALA A 259 -18.63 -28.17 -39.22
N LYS A 260 -18.90 -28.44 -37.93
CA LYS A 260 -19.87 -29.47 -37.51
C LYS A 260 -21.29 -29.15 -37.97
N VAL A 261 -21.74 -27.89 -37.86
CA VAL A 261 -23.05 -27.44 -38.35
C VAL A 261 -23.12 -27.61 -39.87
N THR A 262 -22.07 -27.26 -40.61
CA THR A 262 -21.99 -27.46 -42.07
C THR A 262 -22.08 -28.94 -42.44
N MET A 263 -21.38 -29.84 -41.73
CA MET A 263 -21.50 -31.29 -41.94
C MET A 263 -22.91 -31.82 -41.63
N MET A 264 -23.55 -31.35 -40.56
CA MET A 264 -24.92 -31.72 -40.22
C MET A 264 -25.93 -31.20 -41.24
N GLN A 265 -25.73 -29.98 -41.77
CA GLN A 265 -26.54 -29.42 -42.84
C GLN A 265 -26.40 -30.25 -44.13
N GLN A 266 -25.17 -30.62 -44.53
CA GLN A 266 -24.93 -31.52 -45.67
C GLN A 266 -25.60 -32.90 -45.49
N GLN A 267 -25.66 -33.42 -44.27
CA GLN A 267 -26.40 -34.67 -43.97
C GLN A 267 -27.92 -34.46 -44.09
N ILE A 268 -28.46 -33.35 -43.60
CA ILE A 268 -29.87 -32.99 -43.73
C ILE A 268 -30.26 -32.84 -45.20
N ASP A 269 -29.44 -32.15 -46.01
CA ASP A 269 -29.76 -31.92 -47.42
C ASP A 269 -29.56 -33.18 -48.28
N LYS A 270 -28.63 -34.07 -47.92
CA LYS A 270 -28.54 -35.42 -48.51
C LYS A 270 -29.80 -36.26 -48.20
N LEU A 271 -30.25 -36.26 -46.95
CA LEU A 271 -31.47 -36.97 -46.55
C LEU A 271 -32.74 -36.35 -47.17
N ARG A 272 -32.74 -35.03 -47.37
CA ARG A 272 -33.78 -34.31 -48.13
C ARG A 272 -33.82 -34.81 -49.58
N GLY A 273 -32.68 -34.83 -50.27
CA GLY A 273 -32.58 -35.37 -51.63
C GLY A 273 -33.04 -36.82 -51.74
N GLU A 274 -32.62 -37.70 -50.83
CA GLU A 274 -33.10 -39.09 -50.78
C GLU A 274 -34.61 -39.22 -50.53
N CYS A 275 -35.24 -38.27 -49.83
CA CYS A 275 -36.68 -38.23 -49.65
C CYS A 275 -37.40 -37.65 -50.88
N GLU A 276 -36.83 -36.64 -51.55
CA GLU A 276 -37.35 -36.08 -52.79
C GLU A 276 -37.28 -37.10 -53.94
N ASP A 277 -36.16 -37.83 -54.09
CA ASP A 277 -36.01 -38.94 -55.03
C ASP A 277 -37.07 -40.03 -54.81
N ARG A 278 -37.27 -40.48 -53.56
CA ARG A 278 -38.34 -41.44 -53.23
C ARG A 278 -39.74 -40.86 -53.51
N GLN A 279 -39.97 -39.57 -53.29
CA GLN A 279 -41.25 -38.94 -53.61
C GLN A 279 -41.47 -38.87 -55.13
N HIS A 280 -40.42 -38.64 -55.92
CA HIS A 280 -40.48 -38.72 -57.39
C HIS A 280 -40.70 -40.15 -57.90
N GLU A 281 -40.13 -41.16 -57.22
CA GLU A 281 -40.38 -42.57 -57.51
C GLU A 281 -41.83 -42.98 -57.18
N VAL A 282 -42.36 -42.57 -56.02
CA VAL A 282 -43.78 -42.77 -55.65
C VAL A 282 -44.70 -42.12 -56.68
N ARG A 283 -44.48 -40.85 -57.05
CA ARG A 283 -45.26 -40.17 -58.10
C ARG A 283 -45.21 -40.88 -59.46
N ARG A 284 -44.08 -41.52 -59.79
CA ARG A 284 -43.94 -42.33 -61.02
C ARG A 284 -44.73 -43.64 -60.93
N PHE A 285 -44.81 -44.27 -59.77
CA PHE A 285 -45.67 -45.43 -59.55
C PHE A 285 -47.15 -45.06 -59.52
N GLU A 286 -47.53 -43.92 -58.95
CA GLU A 286 -48.90 -43.37 -58.98
C GLU A 286 -49.38 -43.20 -60.43
N VAL A 287 -48.65 -42.44 -61.25
CA VAL A 287 -48.98 -42.25 -62.69
C VAL A 287 -49.04 -43.59 -63.43
N ARG A 288 -48.12 -44.52 -63.18
CA ARG A 288 -48.15 -45.85 -63.83
C ARG A 288 -49.35 -46.71 -63.40
N CYS A 289 -49.82 -46.55 -62.16
CA CYS A 289 -51.05 -47.19 -61.70
C CYS A 289 -52.29 -46.56 -62.36
N GLU A 290 -52.32 -45.24 -62.54
CA GLU A 290 -53.36 -44.53 -63.30
C GLU A 290 -53.38 -44.96 -64.78
N GLU A 291 -52.23 -45.07 -65.44
CA GLU A 291 -52.09 -45.61 -66.80
C GLU A 291 -52.63 -47.05 -66.92
N LEU A 292 -52.27 -47.93 -65.97
CA LEU A 292 -52.74 -49.32 -65.94
C LEU A 292 -54.23 -49.42 -65.61
N GLN A 293 -54.77 -48.52 -64.78
CA GLN A 293 -56.21 -48.44 -64.53
C GLN A 293 -56.95 -47.96 -65.78
N SER A 294 -56.49 -46.89 -66.43
CA SER A 294 -57.07 -46.36 -67.68
C SER A 294 -57.07 -47.41 -68.79
N LEU A 295 -55.96 -48.15 -68.97
CA LEU A 295 -55.88 -49.25 -69.94
C LEU A 295 -56.82 -50.42 -69.58
N ARG A 296 -57.02 -50.72 -68.30
CA ARG A 296 -58.02 -51.70 -67.83
C ARG A 296 -59.45 -51.23 -68.11
N GLU A 297 -59.74 -49.96 -67.88
CA GLU A 297 -61.06 -49.35 -68.14
C GLU A 297 -61.37 -49.30 -69.64
N GLN A 298 -60.39 -48.95 -70.47
CA GLN A 298 -60.49 -49.07 -71.94
C GLN A 298 -60.76 -50.52 -72.37
N LEU A 299 -59.99 -51.50 -71.86
CA LEU A 299 -60.19 -52.91 -72.22
C LEU A 299 -61.57 -53.42 -71.76
N LEU A 300 -62.08 -52.96 -70.61
CA LEU A 300 -63.45 -53.25 -70.18
C LEU A 300 -64.50 -52.60 -71.10
N ALA A 301 -64.26 -51.38 -71.59
CA ALA A 301 -65.13 -50.73 -72.57
C ALA A 301 -65.14 -51.48 -73.92
N GLU A 302 -63.98 -51.85 -74.47
CA GLU A 302 -63.85 -52.67 -75.70
C GLU A 302 -64.52 -54.05 -75.56
N ARG A 303 -64.44 -54.65 -74.37
CA ARG A 303 -65.13 -55.91 -74.06
C ARG A 303 -66.64 -55.72 -73.96
N ASN A 304 -67.12 -54.66 -73.31
CA ASN A 304 -68.54 -54.33 -73.25
C ASN A 304 -69.10 -54.02 -74.64
N GLU A 305 -68.39 -53.26 -75.48
CA GLU A 305 -68.77 -52.98 -76.87
C GLU A 305 -68.81 -54.28 -77.71
N THR A 306 -67.87 -55.20 -77.47
CA THR A 306 -67.87 -56.51 -78.13
C THR A 306 -69.01 -57.41 -77.63
N VAL A 307 -69.37 -57.36 -76.35
CA VAL A 307 -70.56 -58.05 -75.81
C VAL A 307 -71.83 -57.44 -76.39
N GLN A 308 -71.94 -56.11 -76.48
CA GLN A 308 -73.07 -55.43 -77.11
C GLN A 308 -73.20 -55.84 -78.57
N ARG A 309 -72.12 -55.76 -79.37
CA ARG A 309 -72.13 -56.26 -80.76
C ARG A 309 -72.52 -57.73 -80.87
N LEU A 310 -72.14 -58.59 -79.93
CA LEU A 310 -72.58 -60.00 -79.92
C LEU A 310 -74.05 -60.15 -79.53
N GLN A 311 -74.57 -59.30 -78.63
CA GLN A 311 -75.98 -59.24 -78.26
C GLN A 311 -76.83 -58.69 -79.41
N ASP A 312 -76.43 -57.59 -80.05
CA ASP A 312 -77.12 -57.02 -81.22
C ASP A 312 -77.23 -58.06 -82.36
N ASN A 313 -76.15 -58.80 -82.64
CA ASN A 313 -76.16 -59.91 -83.61
C ASN A 313 -77.03 -61.09 -83.16
N LEU A 314 -77.11 -61.38 -81.85
CA LEU A 314 -77.97 -62.42 -81.30
C LEU A 314 -79.45 -62.03 -81.41
N GLU A 315 -79.79 -60.80 -81.08
CA GLU A 315 -81.14 -60.23 -81.21
C GLU A 315 -81.56 -60.17 -82.69
N GLU A 316 -80.68 -59.74 -83.59
CA GLU A 316 -80.93 -59.76 -85.04
C GLU A 316 -81.10 -61.20 -85.57
N SER A 317 -80.31 -62.16 -85.09
CA SER A 317 -80.46 -63.58 -85.44
C SER A 317 -81.73 -64.20 -84.86
N GLN A 318 -82.12 -63.85 -83.63
CA GLN A 318 -83.38 -64.26 -83.03
C GLN A 318 -84.56 -63.68 -83.81
N HIS A 319 -84.52 -62.39 -84.15
CA HIS A 319 -85.56 -61.74 -84.92
C HIS A 319 -85.65 -62.26 -86.37
N LYS A 320 -84.53 -62.68 -86.97
CA LYS A 320 -84.53 -63.47 -88.23
C LYS A 320 -85.21 -64.83 -88.06
N CYS A 321 -84.98 -65.54 -86.96
CA CYS A 321 -85.67 -66.79 -86.64
C CYS A 321 -87.18 -66.58 -86.39
N GLU A 322 -87.57 -65.55 -85.63
CA GLU A 322 -88.97 -65.14 -85.44
C GLU A 322 -89.65 -64.77 -86.76
N THR A 323 -88.96 -63.99 -87.60
CA THR A 323 -89.45 -63.60 -88.94
C THR A 323 -89.64 -64.84 -89.82
N LEU A 324 -88.74 -65.82 -89.77
CA LEU A 324 -88.88 -67.10 -90.48
C LEU A 324 -90.05 -67.93 -89.92
N LEU A 325 -90.22 -68.01 -88.60
CA LEU A 325 -91.35 -68.70 -87.97
C LEU A 325 -92.69 -68.04 -88.32
N ALA A 326 -92.78 -66.71 -88.24
CA ALA A 326 -93.94 -65.94 -88.64
C ALA A 326 -94.25 -66.07 -90.13
N LYS A 327 -93.22 -66.11 -90.99
CA LYS A 327 -93.36 -66.38 -92.44
C LYS A 327 -93.82 -67.81 -92.71
N THR A 328 -93.41 -68.78 -91.87
CA THR A 328 -93.85 -70.19 -91.97
C THR A 328 -95.30 -70.35 -91.52
N MET A 329 -95.74 -69.66 -90.47
CA MET A 329 -97.14 -69.72 -90.00
C MET A 329 -98.14 -68.97 -90.89
N ASN A 330 -97.72 -67.95 -91.63
CA ASN A 330 -98.61 -67.15 -92.50
C ASN A 330 -98.67 -67.62 -93.97
N LEU A 331 -98.10 -68.78 -94.32
CA LEU A 331 -98.02 -69.26 -95.71
C LEU A 331 -99.13 -70.29 -96.04
N THR A 332 -100.34 -69.80 -96.26
CA THR A 332 -101.53 -70.59 -96.65
C THR A 332 -101.48 -71.25 -98.04
N GLY A 333 -100.37 -71.08 -98.78
CA GLY A 333 -100.21 -71.61 -100.15
C GLY A 333 -100.04 -73.13 -100.28
N PHE A 334 -99.56 -73.83 -99.24
CA PHE A 334 -99.22 -75.26 -99.32
C PHE A 334 -100.39 -76.18 -99.74
N SER A 335 -101.63 -75.81 -99.40
CA SER A 335 -102.81 -76.57 -99.85
C SER A 335 -103.05 -76.45 -101.36
N GLN A 336 -102.73 -75.29 -101.95
CA GLN A 336 -103.07 -74.96 -103.33
C GLN A 336 -102.03 -75.48 -104.34
N ASP A 337 -100.73 -75.43 -104.02
CA ASP A 337 -99.69 -76.00 -104.89
C ASP A 337 -99.68 -77.54 -104.87
N ASN A 338 -100.13 -78.21 -103.80
CA ASN A 338 -100.18 -79.68 -103.75
C ASN A 338 -101.14 -80.25 -104.82
N MET A 339 -102.33 -79.67 -104.96
CA MET A 339 -103.26 -79.96 -106.08
C MET A 339 -102.63 -79.73 -107.46
N ARG A 340 -101.79 -78.71 -107.59
CA ARG A 340 -101.12 -78.35 -108.86
C ARG A 340 -99.96 -79.27 -109.20
N LEU A 341 -99.27 -79.81 -108.18
CA LEU A 341 -98.24 -80.83 -108.31
C LEU A 341 -98.83 -82.19 -108.71
N GLN A 342 -99.90 -82.64 -108.03
CA GLN A 342 -100.59 -83.90 -108.33
C GLN A 342 -100.97 -84.01 -109.82
N THR A 343 -101.49 -82.92 -110.39
CA THR A 343 -101.90 -82.85 -111.80
C THR A 343 -100.71 -82.92 -112.78
N LYS A 344 -99.52 -82.44 -112.38
CA LYS A 344 -98.30 -82.53 -113.19
C LYS A 344 -97.63 -83.90 -113.13
N VAL A 345 -97.72 -84.62 -112.01
CA VAL A 345 -97.13 -85.96 -111.87
C VAL A 345 -97.74 -86.93 -112.89
N ASN A 346 -99.06 -87.02 -112.94
CA ASN A 346 -99.77 -87.91 -113.88
C ASN A 346 -99.41 -87.63 -115.36
N ALA A 347 -99.17 -86.37 -115.72
CA ALA A 347 -98.75 -86.00 -117.09
C ALA A 347 -97.32 -86.45 -117.42
N LEU A 348 -96.41 -86.41 -116.43
CA LEU A 348 -95.01 -86.83 -116.59
C LEU A 348 -94.86 -88.36 -116.62
N GLU A 349 -95.67 -89.11 -115.88
CA GLU A 349 -95.69 -90.59 -115.93
C GLU A 349 -96.07 -91.11 -117.32
N GLN A 350 -97.06 -90.46 -117.96
CA GLN A 350 -97.46 -90.72 -119.34
C GLN A 350 -96.29 -90.46 -120.32
N GLN A 351 -95.64 -89.29 -120.20
CA GLN A 351 -94.52 -88.89 -121.06
C GLN A 351 -93.29 -89.80 -120.90
N THR A 352 -93.04 -90.31 -119.69
CA THR A 352 -91.89 -91.18 -119.39
C THR A 352 -91.98 -92.52 -120.13
N HIS A 353 -93.18 -93.09 -120.30
CA HIS A 353 -93.38 -94.36 -121.01
C HIS A 353 -93.02 -94.29 -122.50
N ASP A 354 -93.39 -93.21 -123.20
CA ASP A 354 -93.04 -93.04 -124.62
C ASP A 354 -91.58 -92.63 -124.82
N MET A 355 -91.01 -91.90 -123.86
CA MET A 355 -89.58 -91.59 -123.87
C MET A 355 -88.72 -92.87 -123.72
N GLN A 356 -89.14 -93.84 -122.89
CA GLN A 356 -88.42 -95.11 -122.70
C GLN A 356 -88.36 -95.97 -123.98
N ARG A 357 -89.43 -95.98 -124.81
CA ARG A 357 -89.40 -96.62 -126.14
C ARG A 357 -88.37 -95.96 -127.08
N THR A 358 -88.31 -94.63 -127.02
CA THR A 358 -87.44 -93.82 -127.86
C THR A 358 -85.96 -94.03 -127.51
N ILE A 359 -85.63 -94.09 -126.22
CA ILE A 359 -84.27 -94.34 -125.72
C ILE A 359 -83.70 -95.66 -126.27
N ASN A 360 -84.46 -96.76 -126.16
CA ASN A 360 -84.02 -98.08 -126.64
C ASN A 360 -83.67 -98.10 -128.15
N THR A 361 -84.27 -97.22 -128.95
CA THR A 361 -84.03 -97.13 -130.39
C THR A 361 -82.81 -96.24 -130.72
N LEU A 362 -82.45 -95.33 -129.83
CA LEU A 362 -81.30 -94.43 -129.99
C LEU A 362 -79.98 -95.04 -129.48
N THR A 363 -80.01 -95.86 -128.42
CA THR A 363 -78.82 -96.56 -127.90
C THR A 363 -78.09 -97.34 -129.00
N GLN A 364 -78.84 -98.07 -129.84
CA GLN A 364 -78.29 -98.90 -130.92
C GLN A 364 -77.68 -98.09 -132.09
N ARG A 365 -77.84 -96.77 -132.13
CA ARG A 365 -77.14 -95.86 -133.08
C ARG A 365 -75.90 -95.21 -132.50
N LEU A 366 -75.81 -95.12 -131.16
CA LEU A 366 -74.71 -94.44 -130.47
C LEU A 366 -73.43 -95.27 -130.53
N GLU A 367 -73.54 -96.61 -130.44
CA GLU A 367 -72.43 -97.56 -130.60
C GLU A 367 -71.71 -97.41 -131.96
N THR A 368 -72.45 -97.13 -133.04
CA THR A 368 -71.88 -96.92 -134.38
C THR A 368 -71.25 -95.56 -134.61
N SER A 369 -71.55 -94.54 -133.80
CA SER A 369 -71.02 -93.17 -134.00
C SER A 369 -69.76 -92.88 -133.19
N ASN A 370 -69.42 -93.74 -132.22
CA ASN A 370 -68.35 -93.52 -131.25
C ASN A 370 -66.95 -93.95 -131.76
N ALA A 371 -66.73 -93.88 -133.08
CA ALA A 371 -65.55 -94.42 -133.75
C ALA A 371 -64.88 -93.48 -134.78
N GLU A 372 -65.47 -92.31 -135.08
CA GLU A 372 -65.04 -91.48 -136.23
C GLU A 372 -64.56 -90.05 -135.89
N LEU A 373 -64.68 -89.58 -134.64
CA LEU A 373 -64.36 -88.19 -134.25
C LEU A 373 -63.48 -88.06 -132.99
N GLU A 374 -62.55 -88.99 -132.79
CA GLU A 374 -61.47 -88.86 -131.78
C GLU A 374 -60.29 -87.99 -132.29
N LEU A 375 -60.54 -87.05 -133.20
CA LEU A 375 -59.53 -86.24 -133.87
C LEU A 375 -60.05 -84.85 -134.24
N MET A 376 -59.25 -83.81 -133.99
CA MET A 376 -59.51 -82.40 -134.34
C MET A 376 -60.81 -81.83 -133.69
N ASP A 377 -60.75 -81.28 -132.47
CA ASP A 377 -60.29 -79.89 -132.38
C ASP A 377 -59.68 -79.49 -131.02
N SER A 378 -58.85 -78.44 -131.03
CA SER A 378 -58.28 -77.82 -129.84
C SER A 378 -57.91 -76.35 -130.11
N MET A 379 -58.89 -75.45 -130.16
CA MET A 379 -58.66 -74.00 -129.98
C MET A 379 -59.94 -73.21 -129.58
N LEU A 380 -59.77 -72.36 -128.57
CA LEU A 380 -60.31 -70.98 -128.41
C LEU A 380 -61.84 -70.69 -128.46
N CYS A 381 -62.34 -70.13 -127.34
CA CYS A 381 -63.24 -68.95 -127.22
C CYS A 381 -63.33 -68.59 -125.70
N ALA A 382 -63.17 -67.38 -125.14
CA ALA A 382 -63.15 -65.96 -125.55
C ALA A 382 -64.44 -65.17 -125.23
N GLY A 383 -64.32 -64.01 -124.55
CA GLY A 383 -65.40 -63.04 -124.25
C GLY A 383 -66.10 -63.20 -122.88
N GLU A 384 -66.76 -62.19 -122.27
CA GLU A 384 -66.93 -60.75 -122.60
C GLU A 384 -67.15 -59.88 -121.31
N ASP A 385 -67.28 -58.55 -121.46
CA ASP A 385 -67.55 -57.51 -120.44
C ASP A 385 -69.01 -57.56 -119.86
N ALA A 386 -69.57 -56.65 -119.03
CA ALA A 386 -69.26 -55.28 -118.55
C ALA A 386 -69.97 -55.02 -117.17
N THR A 387 -70.37 -53.84 -116.64
CA THR A 387 -70.44 -52.42 -117.08
C THR A 387 -70.65 -51.47 -115.87
N GLN A 388 -70.17 -50.21 -115.93
CA GLN A 388 -70.73 -48.97 -115.29
C GLN A 388 -70.80 -48.86 -113.73
N LYS A 389 -70.98 -47.68 -113.09
CA LYS A 389 -70.44 -46.29 -113.22
C LYS A 389 -71.20 -45.37 -112.22
N GLN A 390 -70.53 -44.55 -111.40
CA GLN A 390 -70.70 -43.08 -111.28
C GLN A 390 -69.83 -42.45 -110.17
N ASP A 391 -69.70 -41.11 -110.23
CA ASP A 391 -68.73 -40.18 -109.59
C ASP A 391 -69.50 -38.81 -109.39
N PRO A 392 -69.05 -37.70 -108.73
CA PRO A 392 -67.80 -36.94 -109.10
C PRO A 392 -67.16 -35.91 -108.08
N THR A 393 -66.07 -35.22 -108.51
CA THR A 393 -65.66 -33.80 -108.17
C THR A 393 -64.83 -33.51 -106.87
N CYS A 394 -63.88 -32.56 -106.75
CA CYS A 394 -62.84 -31.93 -107.63
C CYS A 394 -61.84 -31.04 -106.79
N THR A 395 -60.84 -30.38 -107.43
CA THR A 395 -59.60 -29.73 -106.86
C THR A 395 -59.52 -28.18 -106.95
N PHE A 396 -58.47 -27.52 -106.37
CA PHE A 396 -57.78 -26.32 -106.96
C PHE A 396 -56.34 -25.98 -106.42
N ALA A 397 -55.89 -24.69 -106.47
CA ALA A 397 -54.49 -24.21 -106.61
C ALA A 397 -54.29 -22.73 -106.10
N ALA A 398 -53.12 -22.02 -106.00
CA ALA A 398 -51.64 -22.21 -105.94
C ALA A 398 -50.91 -20.81 -105.87
N SER A 399 -49.54 -20.72 -105.85
CA SER A 399 -48.62 -19.51 -105.94
C SER A 399 -47.83 -19.12 -104.64
N ARG A 400 -46.74 -18.28 -104.57
CA ARG A 400 -45.91 -17.52 -105.56
C ARG A 400 -44.36 -17.41 -105.23
N LYS A 401 -43.66 -16.24 -105.33
CA LYS A 401 -42.15 -16.15 -105.49
C LYS A 401 -41.44 -14.76 -105.28
N ASN A 402 -40.08 -14.75 -105.22
CA ASN A 402 -39.06 -13.63 -105.41
C ASN A 402 -38.79 -12.65 -104.22
N LEU A 403 -37.74 -11.75 -104.12
CA LEU A 403 -36.63 -11.22 -104.99
C LEU A 403 -35.35 -10.75 -104.19
N VAL A 404 -34.39 -9.95 -104.75
CA VAL A 404 -33.03 -9.54 -104.21
C VAL A 404 -32.59 -8.09 -104.66
N GLY A 405 -31.65 -7.40 -103.95
CA GLY A 405 -30.92 -6.14 -104.34
C GLY A 405 -30.09 -5.52 -103.16
N SER A 406 -29.25 -4.44 -103.20
CA SER A 406 -28.54 -3.60 -104.21
C SER A 406 -27.50 -2.62 -103.52
N THR A 407 -26.58 -1.89 -104.22
CA THR A 407 -25.51 -1.01 -103.62
C THR A 407 -25.41 0.49 -104.15
N PRO A 408 -24.25 1.20 -104.33
CA PRO A 408 -23.92 2.50 -103.67
C PRO A 408 -23.63 3.73 -104.60
N ILE A 409 -23.13 4.91 -104.08
CA ILE A 409 -22.17 5.93 -104.70
C ILE A 409 -22.20 7.35 -104.04
N ASN A 410 -21.13 8.17 -104.20
CA ASN A 410 -20.88 9.57 -103.74
C ASN A 410 -19.62 10.15 -104.49
N PRO A 411 -19.09 11.42 -104.43
CA PRO A 411 -19.55 12.76 -103.96
C PRO A 411 -19.33 13.93 -104.99
N ASN A 412 -19.37 15.24 -104.60
CA ASN A 412 -18.77 16.37 -105.38
C ASN A 412 -18.42 17.68 -104.58
N LEU A 413 -17.76 18.68 -105.21
CA LEU A 413 -17.04 19.85 -104.62
C LEU A 413 -17.53 21.26 -105.07
N LYS A 414 -17.27 22.31 -104.25
CA LYS A 414 -16.46 23.53 -104.57
C LYS A 414 -16.67 24.75 -103.61
N ASN A 415 -15.60 25.25 -102.97
CA ASN A 415 -15.09 26.64 -103.10
C ASN A 415 -13.83 26.92 -102.23
N THR A 416 -12.96 27.81 -102.70
CA THR A 416 -11.62 28.18 -102.16
C THR A 416 -11.38 29.68 -102.44
N GLU A 417 -10.46 30.48 -101.86
CA GLU A 417 -9.11 30.19 -101.32
C GLU A 417 -8.71 30.96 -100.03
N ASP A 418 -9.26 32.13 -99.68
CA ASP A 418 -8.85 32.85 -98.45
C ASP A 418 -9.22 32.10 -97.15
N ARG A 419 -10.34 31.39 -97.19
CA ARG A 419 -10.67 30.42 -96.14
C ARG A 419 -9.67 29.27 -96.10
N VAL A 420 -9.01 28.94 -97.22
CA VAL A 420 -8.01 27.86 -97.32
C VAL A 420 -6.67 28.24 -96.70
N THR A 421 -6.23 29.51 -96.68
CA THR A 421 -4.97 29.85 -95.98
C THR A 421 -5.11 29.76 -94.46
N LYS A 422 -6.18 30.32 -93.89
CA LYS A 422 -6.51 30.14 -92.46
C LYS A 422 -6.82 28.68 -92.12
N LEU A 423 -7.68 28.01 -92.89
CA LEU A 423 -7.89 26.58 -92.73
C LEU A 423 -6.59 25.79 -92.89
N LYS A 424 -5.64 26.15 -93.75
CA LYS A 424 -4.38 25.40 -93.90
C LYS A 424 -3.46 25.58 -92.70
N HIS A 425 -3.50 26.71 -92.00
CA HIS A 425 -2.77 26.89 -90.75
C HIS A 425 -3.48 26.19 -89.57
N GLU A 426 -4.79 26.38 -89.42
CA GLU A 426 -5.60 25.69 -88.41
C GLU A 426 -5.63 24.17 -88.64
N LEU A 427 -5.64 23.71 -89.89
CA LEU A 427 -5.52 22.30 -90.28
C LEU A 427 -4.09 21.79 -90.08
N LEU A 428 -3.03 22.61 -90.22
CA LEU A 428 -1.69 22.17 -89.88
C LEU A 428 -1.53 21.97 -88.37
N ILE A 429 -2.05 22.91 -87.56
CA ILE A 429 -2.09 22.79 -86.09
C ILE A 429 -2.99 21.62 -85.69
N CYS A 430 -4.18 21.50 -86.28
CA CYS A 430 -5.12 20.41 -85.99
C CYS A 430 -4.61 19.06 -86.51
N MET A 431 -3.90 18.98 -87.64
CA MET A 431 -3.25 17.76 -88.10
C MET A 431 -2.03 17.39 -87.26
N ASN A 432 -1.26 18.35 -86.74
CA ASN A 432 -0.19 18.06 -85.79
C ASN A 432 -0.78 17.56 -84.46
N GLY A 433 -1.75 18.28 -83.87
CA GLY A 433 -2.45 17.83 -82.67
C GLY A 433 -3.25 16.53 -82.88
N GLN A 434 -3.75 16.26 -84.08
CA GLN A 434 -4.39 14.98 -84.42
C GLN A 434 -3.35 13.89 -84.73
N LYS A 435 -2.15 14.21 -85.20
CA LYS A 435 -1.01 13.30 -85.32
C LYS A 435 -0.50 12.91 -83.93
N GLU A 436 -0.29 13.86 -83.04
CA GLU A 436 0.07 13.63 -81.63
C GLU A 436 -1.00 12.80 -80.92
N LYS A 437 -2.30 13.10 -81.14
CA LYS A 437 -3.40 12.25 -80.66
C LYS A 437 -3.38 10.85 -81.29
N ARG A 438 -3.13 10.70 -82.60
CA ARG A 438 -2.98 9.39 -83.26
C ARG A 438 -1.76 8.61 -82.76
N GLU A 439 -0.66 9.27 -82.43
CA GLU A 439 0.54 8.63 -81.85
C GLU A 439 0.35 8.28 -80.38
N THR A 440 -0.40 9.09 -79.63
CA THR A 440 -0.79 8.78 -78.25
C THR A 440 -1.81 7.64 -78.22
N ILE A 441 -2.78 7.63 -79.14
CA ILE A 441 -3.70 6.51 -79.36
C ILE A 441 -2.90 5.25 -79.73
N LYS A 442 -1.97 5.30 -80.70
CA LYS A 442 -1.11 4.14 -81.03
C LYS A 442 -0.27 3.62 -79.87
N ARG A 443 0.23 4.51 -79.00
CA ARG A 443 0.91 4.11 -77.75
C ARG A 443 -0.06 3.39 -76.82
N LEU A 444 -1.22 3.99 -76.53
CA LEU A 444 -2.27 3.38 -75.71
C LEU A 444 -2.82 2.07 -76.30
N GLU A 445 -2.96 1.94 -77.62
CA GLU A 445 -3.33 0.70 -78.33
C GLU A 445 -2.24 -0.38 -78.16
N THR A 446 -0.96 0.01 -78.18
CA THR A 446 0.18 -0.89 -77.97
C THR A 446 0.26 -1.34 -76.50
N ASP A 447 0.07 -0.42 -75.56
CA ASP A 447 0.07 -0.68 -74.13
C ASP A 447 -1.14 -1.54 -73.71
N LEU A 448 -2.33 -1.25 -74.25
CA LEU A 448 -3.54 -2.05 -74.02
C LEU A 448 -3.38 -3.45 -74.61
N ALA A 449 -2.85 -3.59 -75.83
CA ALA A 449 -2.51 -4.90 -76.40
C ALA A 449 -1.39 -5.63 -75.62
N ALA A 450 -0.52 -4.92 -74.89
CA ALA A 450 0.44 -5.54 -73.98
C ALA A 450 -0.23 -6.04 -72.69
N ARG A 451 -1.13 -5.25 -72.09
CA ARG A 451 -1.93 -5.67 -70.93
C ARG A 451 -2.90 -6.81 -71.25
N ASP A 452 -3.49 -6.85 -72.45
CA ASP A 452 -4.31 -7.98 -72.88
C ASP A 452 -3.51 -9.28 -72.97
N ARG A 453 -2.24 -9.23 -73.44
CA ARG A 453 -1.35 -10.41 -73.45
C ARG A 453 -0.95 -10.83 -72.03
N GLU A 454 -0.69 -9.87 -71.14
CA GLU A 454 -0.40 -10.12 -69.73
C GLU A 454 -1.61 -10.77 -69.02
N ILE A 455 -2.83 -10.29 -69.26
CA ILE A 455 -4.07 -10.87 -68.75
C ILE A 455 -4.31 -12.28 -69.33
N GLN A 456 -4.01 -12.51 -70.62
CA GLN A 456 -4.08 -13.85 -71.21
C GLN A 456 -3.05 -14.81 -70.62
N GLN A 457 -1.83 -14.34 -70.35
CA GLN A 457 -0.78 -15.13 -69.71
C GLN A 457 -1.16 -15.48 -68.27
N LEU A 458 -1.61 -14.50 -67.46
CA LEU A 458 -2.06 -14.74 -66.08
C LEU A 458 -3.25 -15.71 -66.01
N LYS A 459 -4.21 -15.63 -66.93
CA LYS A 459 -5.31 -16.61 -67.04
C LYS A 459 -4.83 -18.01 -67.42
N LYS A 460 -3.76 -18.12 -68.21
CA LYS A 460 -3.14 -19.41 -68.51
C LYS A 460 -2.42 -19.96 -67.28
N ASP A 461 -1.64 -19.14 -66.59
CA ASP A 461 -0.91 -19.55 -65.39
C ASP A 461 -1.86 -19.94 -64.24
N GLU A 462 -3.00 -19.24 -64.10
CA GLU A 462 -4.12 -19.62 -63.23
C GLU A 462 -4.71 -20.99 -63.63
N SER A 463 -4.98 -21.20 -64.92
CA SER A 463 -5.49 -22.48 -65.43
C SER A 463 -4.50 -23.64 -65.18
N ASP A 464 -3.21 -23.44 -65.45
CA ASP A 464 -2.17 -24.44 -65.25
C ASP A 464 -1.98 -24.75 -63.75
N ALA A 465 -2.13 -23.76 -62.87
CA ALA A 465 -2.12 -23.95 -61.41
C ALA A 465 -3.38 -24.68 -60.89
N LEU A 466 -4.56 -24.40 -61.45
CA LEU A 466 -5.81 -25.13 -61.12
C LEU A 466 -5.73 -26.61 -61.55
N VAL A 467 -5.11 -26.90 -62.70
CA VAL A 467 -4.84 -28.27 -63.16
C VAL A 467 -3.89 -28.99 -62.19
N GLN A 468 -2.78 -28.36 -61.78
CA GLN A 468 -1.87 -28.94 -60.79
C GLN A 468 -2.55 -29.18 -59.44
N MET A 469 -3.35 -28.23 -58.93
CA MET A 469 -4.12 -28.40 -57.70
C MET A 469 -5.06 -29.61 -57.79
N ASN A 470 -5.73 -29.82 -58.92
CA ASN A 470 -6.63 -30.97 -59.10
C ASN A 470 -5.85 -32.29 -59.19
N GLN A 471 -4.69 -32.33 -59.85
CA GLN A 471 -3.78 -33.50 -59.84
C GLN A 471 -3.35 -33.86 -58.42
N TYR A 472 -2.96 -32.87 -57.59
CA TYR A 472 -2.61 -33.13 -56.19
C TYR A 472 -3.81 -33.57 -55.33
N LYS A 473 -5.04 -33.09 -55.63
CA LYS A 473 -6.26 -33.59 -54.97
C LYS A 473 -6.57 -35.04 -55.35
N GLU A 474 -6.44 -35.41 -56.62
CA GLU A 474 -6.61 -36.79 -57.09
C GLU A 474 -5.56 -37.72 -56.49
N GLU A 475 -4.29 -37.29 -56.41
CA GLU A 475 -3.23 -38.04 -55.75
C GLU A 475 -3.48 -38.17 -54.23
N ALA A 476 -3.88 -37.10 -53.54
CA ALA A 476 -4.24 -37.17 -52.13
C ALA A 476 -5.43 -38.12 -51.88
N PHE A 477 -6.43 -38.12 -52.76
CA PHE A 477 -7.57 -39.06 -52.68
C PHE A 477 -7.13 -40.50 -52.96
N ARG A 478 -6.25 -40.72 -53.94
CA ARG A 478 -5.64 -42.03 -54.26
C ARG A 478 -4.83 -42.57 -53.07
N LEU A 479 -4.02 -41.73 -52.44
CA LEU A 479 -3.21 -42.08 -51.27
C LEU A 479 -4.08 -42.33 -50.03
N GLY A 480 -5.09 -41.48 -49.77
CA GLY A 480 -6.05 -41.67 -48.69
C GLY A 480 -6.89 -42.95 -48.85
N SER A 481 -7.30 -43.27 -50.08
CA SER A 481 -7.97 -44.55 -50.40
C SER A 481 -7.04 -45.74 -50.17
N LYS A 482 -5.78 -45.66 -50.59
CA LYS A 482 -4.76 -46.69 -50.34
C LYS A 482 -4.47 -46.88 -48.84
N LEU A 483 -4.36 -45.80 -48.07
CA LEU A 483 -4.22 -45.86 -46.62
C LEU A 483 -5.43 -46.55 -45.99
N LYS A 484 -6.66 -46.17 -46.36
CA LYS A 484 -7.89 -46.77 -45.84
C LYS A 484 -8.05 -48.27 -46.18
N ILE A 485 -7.51 -48.70 -47.32
CA ILE A 485 -7.41 -50.12 -47.69
C ILE A 485 -6.40 -50.83 -46.77
N LEU A 486 -5.20 -50.26 -46.58
CA LEU A 486 -4.16 -50.83 -45.72
C LEU A 486 -4.57 -50.86 -44.24
N GLU A 487 -5.25 -49.84 -43.74
CA GLU A 487 -5.88 -49.81 -42.40
C GLU A 487 -6.93 -50.92 -42.28
N GLY A 488 -7.78 -51.08 -43.30
CA GLY A 488 -8.77 -52.15 -43.38
C GLY A 488 -8.17 -53.55 -43.53
N GLU A 489 -6.94 -53.68 -44.01
CA GLU A 489 -6.19 -54.94 -44.06
C GLU A 489 -5.47 -55.23 -42.74
N LEU A 490 -4.89 -54.21 -42.10
CA LEU A 490 -4.31 -54.28 -40.75
C LEU A 490 -5.36 -54.70 -39.71
N ASP A 491 -6.53 -54.06 -39.74
CA ASP A 491 -7.67 -54.37 -38.88
C ASP A 491 -8.25 -55.78 -39.16
N LYS A 492 -8.29 -56.22 -40.43
CA LYS A 492 -8.62 -57.60 -40.78
C LYS A 492 -7.59 -58.58 -40.22
N CYS A 493 -6.29 -58.29 -40.25
CA CYS A 493 -5.25 -59.14 -39.66
C CYS A 493 -5.41 -59.23 -38.13
N TYR A 494 -5.57 -58.09 -37.44
CA TYR A 494 -5.87 -58.03 -36.00
C TYR A 494 -7.10 -58.89 -35.63
N LYS A 495 -8.16 -58.83 -36.44
CA LYS A 495 -9.39 -59.61 -36.25
C LYS A 495 -9.26 -61.08 -36.67
N LYS A 496 -8.32 -61.43 -37.56
CA LYS A 496 -8.02 -62.82 -37.93
C LYS A 496 -7.26 -63.54 -36.82
N ASP A 497 -6.35 -62.83 -36.14
CA ASP A 497 -5.57 -63.37 -35.03
C ASP A 497 -6.44 -63.67 -33.80
N GLN A 498 -7.38 -62.78 -33.44
CA GLN A 498 -8.30 -63.05 -32.32
C GLN A 498 -9.29 -64.19 -32.60
N ASN A 499 -9.68 -64.43 -33.86
CA ASN A 499 -10.69 -65.44 -34.20
C ASN A 499 -10.16 -66.89 -34.25
N ASN A 500 -8.86 -67.13 -34.09
CA ASN A 500 -8.31 -68.49 -34.02
C ASN A 500 -8.48 -69.15 -32.63
N SER A 501 -8.97 -68.42 -31.62
CA SER A 501 -9.28 -68.98 -30.30
C SER A 501 -10.80 -69.08 -30.07
N LYS A 502 -11.37 -70.26 -30.30
CA LYS A 502 -12.79 -70.54 -30.01
C LYS A 502 -13.02 -70.89 -28.54
N GLN A 503 -13.36 -69.89 -27.72
CA GLN A 503 -14.11 -70.10 -26.47
C GLN A 503 -15.25 -69.07 -26.30
N PRO A 504 -16.27 -69.36 -25.45
CA PRO A 504 -17.56 -68.66 -25.52
C PRO A 504 -17.54 -67.24 -24.97
N ARG A 505 -18.26 -66.33 -25.65
CA ARG A 505 -18.46 -64.94 -25.23
C ARG A 505 -19.40 -64.84 -24.01
N ARG A 506 -18.85 -64.87 -22.79
CA ARG A 506 -19.54 -64.36 -21.57
C ARG A 506 -18.67 -63.37 -20.80
N SER A 507 -17.46 -63.75 -20.38
CA SER A 507 -16.52 -62.96 -19.57
C SER A 507 -15.93 -61.68 -20.19
N SER A 508 -16.57 -61.15 -21.23
CA SER A 508 -16.29 -59.85 -21.84
C SER A 508 -17.37 -58.80 -21.54
N PHE A 509 -18.62 -59.21 -21.30
CA PHE A 509 -19.68 -58.29 -20.83
C PHE A 509 -19.48 -57.99 -19.36
N ASP A 510 -19.32 -59.03 -18.52
CA ASP A 510 -19.01 -58.89 -17.09
C ASP A 510 -17.83 -57.95 -16.78
N LYS A 511 -16.85 -57.85 -17.71
CA LYS A 511 -15.69 -56.95 -17.60
C LYS A 511 -15.94 -55.54 -18.12
N GLN A 512 -16.86 -55.35 -19.04
CA GLN A 512 -17.26 -54.04 -19.51
C GLN A 512 -18.24 -53.41 -18.52
N ASP A 513 -19.23 -54.16 -18.04
CA ASP A 513 -20.18 -53.74 -17.01
C ASP A 513 -19.44 -53.30 -15.74
N ALA A 514 -18.44 -54.08 -15.28
CA ALA A 514 -17.59 -53.72 -14.14
C ALA A 514 -16.64 -52.52 -14.39
N LEU A 515 -16.40 -52.14 -15.65
CA LEU A 515 -15.68 -50.91 -15.99
C LEU A 515 -16.63 -49.71 -16.06
N GLU A 516 -17.85 -49.89 -16.55
CA GLU A 516 -18.89 -48.86 -16.59
C GLU A 516 -19.38 -48.53 -15.16
N GLU A 517 -19.57 -49.52 -14.29
CA GLU A 517 -19.83 -49.36 -12.86
C GLU A 517 -18.67 -48.61 -12.17
N LYS A 518 -17.42 -48.95 -12.50
CA LYS A 518 -16.25 -48.26 -11.94
C LYS A 518 -16.11 -46.82 -12.44
N ILE A 519 -16.47 -46.54 -13.70
CA ILE A 519 -16.54 -45.17 -14.23
C ILE A 519 -17.65 -44.38 -13.52
N PHE A 520 -18.82 -44.98 -13.29
CA PHE A 520 -19.91 -44.36 -12.54
C PHE A 520 -19.51 -44.06 -11.09
N ALA A 521 -18.87 -45.00 -10.40
CA ALA A 521 -18.34 -44.80 -9.05
C ALA A 521 -17.30 -43.66 -8.99
N LEU A 522 -16.37 -43.59 -9.95
CA LEU A 522 -15.38 -42.51 -10.05
C LEU A 522 -16.01 -41.15 -10.40
N GLN A 523 -17.09 -41.13 -11.18
CA GLN A 523 -17.86 -39.91 -11.45
C GLN A 523 -18.61 -39.43 -10.19
N GLN A 524 -19.20 -40.35 -9.41
CA GLN A 524 -19.86 -40.05 -8.15
C GLN A 524 -18.86 -39.58 -7.08
N GLU A 525 -17.68 -40.21 -6.99
CA GLU A 525 -16.58 -39.77 -6.12
C GLU A 525 -16.05 -38.39 -6.52
N LYS A 526 -15.82 -38.14 -7.82
CA LYS A 526 -15.43 -36.82 -8.34
C LYS A 526 -16.44 -35.76 -7.92
N LEU A 527 -17.73 -36.02 -8.13
CA LEU A 527 -18.79 -35.06 -7.79
C LEU A 527 -18.85 -34.82 -6.28
N ALA A 528 -18.69 -35.86 -5.45
CA ALA A 528 -18.58 -35.74 -3.99
C ALA A 528 -17.28 -35.05 -3.50
N LEU A 529 -16.22 -34.98 -4.32
CA LEU A 529 -15.01 -34.20 -4.06
C LEU A 529 -15.19 -32.73 -4.46
N GLU A 530 -15.86 -32.45 -5.57
CA GLU A 530 -16.25 -31.08 -5.97
C GLU A 530 -17.22 -30.47 -4.94
N ASP A 531 -18.13 -31.28 -4.40
CA ASP A 531 -19.03 -30.92 -3.29
C ASP A 531 -18.30 -30.72 -1.94
N LYS A 532 -17.07 -31.21 -1.79
CA LYS A 532 -16.20 -30.94 -0.61
C LYS A 532 -15.32 -29.72 -0.83
N LEU A 533 -14.79 -29.54 -2.04
CA LEU A 533 -13.99 -28.39 -2.42
C LEU A 533 -14.78 -27.09 -2.27
N THR A 534 -16.00 -27.04 -2.83
CA THR A 534 -16.90 -25.88 -2.70
C THR A 534 -17.29 -25.56 -1.26
N LYS A 535 -17.35 -26.55 -0.35
CA LYS A 535 -17.56 -26.32 1.09
C LYS A 535 -16.30 -25.77 1.77
N LEU A 536 -15.11 -26.30 1.42
CA LEU A 536 -13.83 -25.75 1.87
C LEU A 536 -13.61 -24.31 1.40
N ASP A 537 -13.99 -23.97 0.17
CA ASP A 537 -13.92 -22.60 -0.35
C ASP A 537 -14.85 -21.65 0.41
N GLN A 538 -16.08 -22.10 0.74
CA GLN A 538 -17.02 -21.33 1.57
C GLN A 538 -16.50 -21.12 3.00
N ASP A 539 -15.93 -22.14 3.62
CA ASP A 539 -15.37 -22.04 4.97
C ASP A 539 -14.06 -21.24 4.99
N HIS A 540 -13.24 -21.30 3.94
CA HIS A 540 -12.08 -20.44 3.76
C HIS A 540 -12.50 -18.96 3.61
N ALA A 541 -13.54 -18.66 2.83
CA ALA A 541 -14.09 -17.31 2.72
C ALA A 541 -14.64 -16.80 4.07
N ARG A 542 -15.38 -17.63 4.81
CA ARG A 542 -15.87 -17.32 6.17
C ARG A 542 -14.72 -17.06 7.15
N LEU A 543 -13.65 -17.85 7.10
CA LEU A 543 -12.45 -17.65 7.91
C LEU A 543 -11.72 -16.36 7.52
N GLN A 544 -11.58 -16.07 6.22
CA GLN A 544 -10.98 -14.83 5.74
C GLN A 544 -11.73 -13.59 6.22
N ASP A 545 -13.07 -13.60 6.17
CA ASP A 545 -13.90 -12.51 6.69
C ASP A 545 -13.88 -12.42 8.22
N LYS A 546 -13.74 -13.54 8.93
CA LYS A 546 -13.51 -13.54 10.38
C LYS A 546 -12.14 -12.93 10.72
N CYS A 547 -11.09 -13.23 9.95
CA CYS A 547 -9.78 -12.60 10.11
C CYS A 547 -9.83 -11.09 9.86
N LYS A 548 -10.50 -10.63 8.79
CA LYS A 548 -10.70 -9.18 8.53
C LYS A 548 -11.38 -8.47 9.70
N ARG A 549 -12.42 -9.09 10.29
CA ARG A 549 -13.11 -8.55 11.48
C ARG A 549 -12.18 -8.48 12.69
N LEU A 550 -11.47 -9.56 13.01
CA LEU A 550 -10.50 -9.56 14.11
C LEU A 550 -9.37 -8.54 13.90
N GLU A 551 -8.99 -8.25 12.65
CA GLU A 551 -8.02 -7.20 12.31
C GLU A 551 -8.59 -5.78 12.53
N SER A 552 -9.87 -5.53 12.20
CA SER A 552 -10.53 -4.26 12.55
C SER A 552 -10.77 -4.12 14.05
N ASP A 553 -11.12 -5.21 14.74
CA ASP A 553 -11.36 -5.24 16.17
C ASP A 553 -10.04 -5.01 16.95
N SER A 554 -8.91 -5.55 16.47
CA SER A 554 -7.58 -5.26 17.00
C SER A 554 -7.22 -3.78 16.85
N LYS A 555 -7.43 -3.20 15.67
CA LYS A 555 -7.17 -1.76 15.42
C LYS A 555 -8.05 -0.86 16.29
N SER A 556 -9.29 -1.27 16.56
CA SER A 556 -10.19 -0.62 17.51
C SER A 556 -9.66 -0.75 18.95
N ALA A 557 -9.23 -1.94 19.37
CA ALA A 557 -8.65 -2.17 20.69
C ALA A 557 -7.36 -1.36 20.92
N ASP A 558 -6.52 -1.18 19.89
CA ASP A 558 -5.31 -0.35 19.96
C ASP A 558 -5.65 1.14 20.12
N THR A 559 -6.68 1.67 19.46
CA THR A 559 -7.11 3.08 19.69
C THR A 559 -7.73 3.27 21.07
N VAL A 560 -8.54 2.32 21.56
CA VAL A 560 -9.08 2.33 22.93
C VAL A 560 -7.97 2.25 23.98
N LYS A 561 -6.95 1.42 23.75
CA LYS A 561 -5.76 1.30 24.62
C LYS A 561 -4.95 2.60 24.67
N LEU A 562 -4.81 3.28 23.53
CA LEU A 562 -4.06 4.54 23.45
C LEU A 562 -4.80 5.69 24.15
N GLU A 563 -6.13 5.76 24.02
CA GLU A 563 -6.95 6.69 24.81
C GLU A 563 -6.92 6.34 26.31
N LEU A 564 -6.96 5.06 26.68
CA LEU A 564 -6.86 4.62 28.08
C LEU A 564 -5.53 5.04 28.73
N GLU A 565 -4.40 4.94 28.00
CA GLU A 565 -3.11 5.40 28.51
C GLU A 565 -3.06 6.93 28.67
N LYS A 566 -3.69 7.67 27.76
CA LYS A 566 -3.90 9.12 27.87
C LYS A 566 -4.77 9.49 29.08
N GLN A 567 -5.83 8.74 29.37
CA GLN A 567 -6.67 8.95 30.56
C GLN A 567 -5.92 8.60 31.87
N LYS A 568 -5.05 7.59 31.89
CA LYS A 568 -4.15 7.33 33.04
C LYS A 568 -3.22 8.51 33.30
N PHE A 569 -2.64 9.11 32.25
CA PHE A 569 -1.75 10.26 32.38
C PHE A 569 -2.47 11.45 33.02
N LEU A 570 -3.64 11.82 32.48
CA LEU A 570 -4.49 12.87 33.04
C LEU A 570 -4.92 12.60 34.49
N LEU A 571 -5.20 11.33 34.85
CA LEU A 571 -5.51 10.94 36.22
C LEU A 571 -4.29 11.11 37.15
N LYS A 572 -3.09 10.76 36.69
CA LYS A 572 -1.84 10.93 37.46
C LYS A 572 -1.52 12.41 37.69
N ASP A 573 -1.68 13.25 36.67
CA ASP A 573 -1.49 14.69 36.78
C ASP A 573 -2.49 15.29 37.79
N ALA A 574 -3.78 14.94 37.66
CA ALA A 574 -4.82 15.37 38.59
C ALA A 574 -4.58 14.89 40.04
N GLN A 575 -4.02 13.69 40.23
CA GLN A 575 -3.58 13.21 41.56
C GLN A 575 -2.42 14.06 42.10
N SER A 576 -1.41 14.37 41.28
CA SER A 576 -0.28 15.21 41.71
C SER A 576 -0.71 16.64 42.08
N GLU A 577 -1.67 17.22 41.36
CA GLU A 577 -2.28 18.50 41.70
C GLU A 577 -3.12 18.42 42.98
N CYS A 578 -3.87 17.34 43.19
CA CYS A 578 -4.57 17.12 44.46
C CYS A 578 -3.60 17.02 45.65
N ASP A 579 -2.45 16.36 45.48
CA ASP A 579 -1.44 16.25 46.53
C ASP A 579 -0.70 17.59 46.76
N ARG A 580 -0.41 18.36 45.70
CA ARG A 580 0.09 19.73 45.80
C ARG A 580 -0.88 20.65 46.55
N VAL A 581 -2.18 20.52 46.30
CA VAL A 581 -3.24 21.28 47.01
C VAL A 581 -3.36 20.84 48.48
N LYS A 582 -3.22 19.55 48.79
CA LYS A 582 -3.14 19.08 50.20
C LYS A 582 -1.93 19.68 50.91
N GLN A 583 -0.77 19.69 50.26
CA GLN A 583 0.46 20.25 50.82
C GLN A 583 0.32 21.76 51.11
N LEU A 584 -0.19 22.53 50.14
CA LEU A 584 -0.52 23.95 50.35
C LEU A 584 -1.55 24.17 51.47
N TYR A 585 -2.54 23.28 51.63
CA TYR A 585 -3.51 23.36 52.72
C TYR A 585 -2.86 23.10 54.10
N ILE A 586 -1.92 22.16 54.18
CA ILE A 586 -1.12 21.89 55.39
C ILE A 586 -0.26 23.11 55.73
N GLU A 587 0.43 23.69 54.75
CA GLU A 587 1.27 24.89 54.91
C GLU A 587 0.44 26.08 55.40
N ILE A 588 -0.66 26.42 54.71
CA ILE A 588 -1.58 27.50 55.11
C ILE A 588 -2.14 27.28 56.53
N SER A 589 -2.46 26.02 56.88
CA SER A 589 -2.91 25.69 58.24
C SER A 589 -1.81 25.89 59.27
N SER A 590 -0.57 25.51 58.97
CA SER A 590 0.58 25.72 59.87
C SER A 590 0.92 27.20 60.07
N CYS A 591 0.81 28.02 59.01
CA CYS A 591 0.97 29.47 59.07
C CYS A 591 -0.15 30.12 59.90
N LYS A 592 -1.39 29.68 59.71
CA LYS A 592 -2.54 30.11 60.53
C LYS A 592 -2.31 29.79 62.01
N ASP A 593 -1.79 28.61 62.32
CA ASP A 593 -1.51 28.19 63.71
C ASP A 593 -0.25 28.86 64.29
N ALA A 594 0.67 29.37 63.46
CA ALA A 594 1.72 30.30 63.88
C ALA A 594 1.15 31.67 64.24
N VAL A 595 0.40 32.31 63.33
CA VAL A 595 -0.26 33.62 63.56
C VAL A 595 -1.23 33.56 64.74
N ALA A 596 -1.94 32.44 64.95
CA ALA A 596 -2.80 32.26 66.12
C ALA A 596 -2.02 32.22 67.45
N ARG A 597 -0.79 31.67 67.46
CA ARG A 597 0.12 31.70 68.62
C ARG A 597 0.68 33.10 68.84
N GLU A 598 1.12 33.78 67.80
CA GLU A 598 1.60 35.17 67.86
C GLU A 598 0.52 36.12 68.38
N LEU A 599 -0.72 36.02 67.88
CA LEU A 599 -1.86 36.77 68.40
C LEU A 599 -2.20 36.43 69.86
N SER A 600 -1.91 35.21 70.32
CA SER A 600 -2.06 34.83 71.73
C SER A 600 -0.96 35.41 72.62
N VAL A 601 0.27 35.50 72.10
CA VAL A 601 1.41 36.15 72.78
C VAL A 601 1.19 37.67 72.85
N LEU A 602 0.79 38.31 71.77
CA LEU A 602 0.45 39.74 71.74
C LEU A 602 -0.68 40.07 72.72
N LYS A 603 -1.75 39.25 72.76
CA LYS A 603 -2.83 39.37 73.77
C LYS A 603 -2.40 39.13 75.21
N SER A 604 -1.19 38.62 75.46
CA SER A 604 -0.64 38.44 76.81
C SER A 604 0.26 39.61 77.26
N GLN A 605 0.50 40.60 76.40
CA GLN A 605 1.29 41.80 76.72
C GLN A 605 0.36 43.01 76.90
N ASP A 606 0.48 43.67 78.06
CA ASP A 606 -0.26 44.87 78.52
C ASP A 606 -1.76 45.00 78.14
N PRO A 607 -2.67 44.32 78.86
CA PRO A 607 -4.11 44.49 78.66
C PRO A 607 -4.68 45.81 79.26
N ALA A 608 -3.87 46.68 79.87
CA ALA A 608 -4.37 47.84 80.61
C ALA A 608 -4.46 49.11 79.77
N HIS A 609 -3.51 49.35 78.85
CA HIS A 609 -3.48 50.61 78.08
C HIS A 609 -4.29 50.53 76.77
N GLU A 610 -4.23 49.40 76.04
CA GLU A 610 -4.94 49.29 74.76
C GLU A 610 -6.48 49.24 74.91
N MET A 611 -7.03 48.65 75.98
CA MET A 611 -8.49 48.52 76.12
C MET A 611 -9.24 49.87 76.07
N ALA A 612 -8.63 50.97 76.54
CA ALA A 612 -9.23 52.30 76.45
C ALA A 612 -9.28 52.79 74.99
N SER A 613 -8.14 52.71 74.27
CA SER A 613 -8.05 53.11 72.86
C SER A 613 -8.91 52.22 71.94
N LEU A 614 -8.94 50.91 72.22
CA LEU A 614 -9.73 49.94 71.48
C LEU A 614 -11.23 50.09 71.76
N SER A 615 -11.67 50.46 72.98
CA SER A 615 -13.09 50.73 73.23
C SER A 615 -13.62 51.90 72.40
N GLU A 616 -12.83 52.97 72.27
CA GLU A 616 -13.19 54.13 71.43
C GLU A 616 -13.13 53.80 69.92
N LYS A 617 -12.11 53.05 69.49
CA LYS A 617 -12.03 52.52 68.11
C LYS A 617 -13.17 51.56 67.78
N VAL A 618 -13.57 50.67 68.69
CA VAL A 618 -14.71 49.76 68.51
C VAL A 618 -16.00 50.56 68.39
N ALA A 619 -16.28 51.51 69.29
CA ALA A 619 -17.46 52.37 69.19
C ALA A 619 -17.48 53.26 67.93
N SER A 620 -16.33 53.50 67.30
CA SER A 620 -16.22 54.16 65.98
C SER A 620 -16.47 53.17 64.83
N LEU A 621 -15.85 51.98 64.89
CA LEU A 621 -15.98 50.92 63.89
C LEU A 621 -17.37 50.28 63.87
N GLU A 622 -18.09 50.21 64.99
CA GLU A 622 -19.48 49.75 65.05
C GLU A 622 -20.42 50.68 64.29
N ARG A 623 -20.21 52.01 64.38
CA ARG A 623 -20.97 52.99 63.57
C ARG A 623 -20.61 52.89 62.09
N ALA A 624 -19.34 52.66 61.77
CA ALA A 624 -18.89 52.44 60.39
C ALA A 624 -19.45 51.13 59.81
N LEU A 625 -19.52 50.07 60.64
CA LEU A 625 -20.08 48.76 60.29
C LEU A 625 -21.58 48.87 60.02
N GLN A 626 -22.36 49.51 60.90
CA GLN A 626 -23.79 49.75 60.66
C GLN A 626 -24.04 50.54 59.36
N LEU A 627 -23.17 51.52 59.04
CA LEU A 627 -23.24 52.26 57.78
C LEU A 627 -22.85 51.40 56.56
N ALA A 628 -21.94 50.44 56.73
CA ALA A 628 -21.53 49.49 55.70
C ALA A 628 -22.59 48.39 55.49
N GLU A 629 -23.19 47.86 56.55
CA GLU A 629 -24.29 46.89 56.52
C GLU A 629 -25.53 47.47 55.82
N LEU A 630 -25.88 48.72 56.09
CA LEU A 630 -26.93 49.43 55.34
C LEU A 630 -26.62 49.51 53.84
N LYS A 631 -25.38 49.86 53.47
CA LYS A 631 -24.94 49.88 52.06
C LYS A 631 -24.93 48.48 51.44
N CYS A 632 -24.47 47.46 52.15
CA CYS A 632 -24.50 46.07 51.70
C CYS A 632 -25.94 45.55 51.56
N SER A 633 -26.89 46.03 52.38
CA SER A 633 -28.32 45.75 52.21
C SER A 633 -28.89 46.38 50.94
N GLU A 634 -28.45 47.58 50.56
CA GLU A 634 -28.85 48.20 49.28
C GLU A 634 -28.17 47.56 48.06
N PHE A 635 -26.89 47.21 48.15
CA PHE A 635 -26.21 46.41 47.12
C PHE A 635 -26.84 45.02 46.98
N GLY A 636 -27.28 44.38 48.07
CA GLY A 636 -28.04 43.13 48.02
C GLY A 636 -29.35 43.28 47.24
N LYS A 637 -30.12 44.35 47.47
CA LYS A 637 -31.37 44.67 46.75
C LYS A 637 -31.17 45.08 45.28
N LEU A 638 -29.95 45.47 44.90
CA LEU A 638 -29.52 45.65 43.51
C LEU A 638 -29.10 44.31 42.89
N LEU A 639 -28.36 43.48 43.62
CA LEU A 639 -27.93 42.15 43.18
C LEU A 639 -29.12 41.19 43.00
N GLU A 640 -30.16 41.25 43.86
CA GLU A 640 -31.42 40.52 43.64
C GLU A 640 -32.14 40.96 42.36
N ARG A 641 -32.13 42.27 42.03
CA ARG A 641 -32.67 42.77 40.75
C ARG A 641 -31.87 42.28 39.55
N GLU A 642 -30.56 42.09 39.68
CA GLU A 642 -29.72 41.56 38.60
C GLU A 642 -29.84 40.03 38.47
N ASN A 643 -29.93 39.30 39.58
CA ASN A 643 -30.05 37.84 39.60
C ASN A 643 -31.36 37.34 38.97
N ILE A 644 -32.46 38.11 39.07
CA ILE A 644 -33.73 37.82 38.37
C ILE A 644 -33.58 37.84 36.84
N LEU A 645 -32.52 38.47 36.30
CA LEU A 645 -32.20 38.50 34.86
C LEU A 645 -31.12 37.47 34.44
N LYS A 646 -30.60 36.63 35.35
CA LYS A 646 -29.50 35.70 35.09
C LYS A 646 -29.77 34.26 35.55
N PHE A 647 -30.75 33.60 34.92
CA PHE A 647 -31.05 32.18 35.13
C PHE A 647 -30.58 31.27 33.96
N PRO A 648 -29.37 30.68 34.03
CA PRO A 648 -28.98 29.55 33.17
C PRO A 648 -28.59 28.27 33.93
N SER A 649 -28.50 28.30 35.26
CA SER A 649 -27.89 27.23 36.08
C SER A 649 -28.66 25.91 36.11
N SER A 650 -30.00 25.96 36.16
CA SER A 650 -30.84 24.75 36.28
C SER A 650 -30.70 23.82 35.07
N PHE A 651 -30.71 24.37 33.87
CA PHE A 651 -30.69 23.60 32.62
C PHE A 651 -29.34 22.90 32.40
N GLN A 652 -28.25 23.52 32.87
CA GLN A 652 -26.90 22.95 32.77
C GLN A 652 -26.72 21.75 33.71
N LEU A 653 -27.25 21.83 34.93
CA LEU A 653 -27.30 20.71 35.89
C LEU A 653 -28.17 19.54 35.42
N GLU A 654 -29.28 19.84 34.72
CA GLU A 654 -30.18 18.80 34.19
C GLU A 654 -29.58 18.07 32.99
N ILE A 655 -28.91 18.79 32.07
CA ILE A 655 -28.11 18.19 30.99
C ILE A 655 -27.00 17.30 31.56
N GLN A 656 -26.29 17.76 32.59
CA GLN A 656 -25.18 17.01 33.18
C GLN A 656 -25.66 15.73 33.89
N ASN A 657 -26.82 15.76 34.54
CA ASN A 657 -27.48 14.54 35.07
C ASN A 657 -27.91 13.59 33.96
N LEU A 658 -28.53 14.08 32.88
CA LEU A 658 -28.92 13.28 31.72
C LEU A 658 -27.71 12.61 31.05
N GLN A 659 -26.57 13.30 30.97
CA GLN A 659 -25.32 12.72 30.50
C GLN A 659 -24.83 11.60 31.43
N LEU A 660 -24.75 11.87 32.74
CA LEU A 660 -24.32 10.88 33.73
C LEU A 660 -25.22 9.62 33.75
N GLN A 661 -26.53 9.82 33.65
CA GLN A 661 -27.53 8.75 33.59
C GLN A 661 -27.37 7.88 32.33
N ASN A 662 -27.10 8.50 31.17
CA ASN A 662 -26.82 7.76 29.92
C ASN A 662 -25.50 6.98 30.00
N THR A 663 -24.44 7.55 30.58
CA THR A 663 -23.16 6.85 30.77
C THR A 663 -23.33 5.64 31.69
N CYS A 664 -24.00 5.80 32.84
CA CYS A 664 -24.35 4.69 33.73
C CYS A 664 -25.19 3.61 33.02
N ALA A 665 -26.15 4.01 32.16
CA ALA A 665 -26.96 3.08 31.37
C ALA A 665 -26.22 2.44 30.18
N SER A 666 -25.05 2.93 29.80
CA SER A 666 -24.12 2.23 28.88
C SER A 666 -23.33 1.17 29.63
N HIS A 667 -22.64 1.57 30.70
CA HIS A 667 -21.86 0.65 31.53
C HIS A 667 -22.69 -0.50 32.13
N LEU A 668 -23.98 -0.27 32.44
CA LEU A 668 -24.86 -1.36 32.89
C LEU A 668 -25.15 -2.41 31.80
N ARG A 669 -25.20 -2.00 30.53
CA ARG A 669 -25.33 -2.91 29.38
C ARG A 669 -24.02 -3.63 29.09
N GLU A 670 -22.90 -2.91 29.04
CA GLU A 670 -21.55 -3.47 28.91
C GLU A 670 -21.28 -4.52 30.01
N MET A 671 -21.63 -4.24 31.26
CA MET A 671 -21.55 -5.21 32.37
C MET A 671 -22.50 -6.41 32.22
N SER A 672 -23.61 -6.28 31.49
CA SER A 672 -24.54 -7.37 31.21
C SER A 672 -24.04 -8.25 30.07
N GLU A 673 -23.51 -7.63 29.01
CA GLU A 673 -22.91 -8.29 27.85
C GLU A 673 -21.65 -9.06 28.25
N LEU A 674 -20.76 -8.45 29.05
CA LEU A 674 -19.60 -9.12 29.63
C LEU A 674 -19.98 -10.29 30.55
N LYS A 675 -21.11 -10.21 31.27
CA LYS A 675 -21.63 -11.34 32.07
C LYS A 675 -22.17 -12.48 31.19
N SER A 676 -22.82 -12.16 30.06
CA SER A 676 -23.25 -13.18 29.09
C SER A 676 -22.04 -13.88 28.48
N ALA A 677 -21.08 -13.11 27.94
CA ALA A 677 -19.85 -13.65 27.36
C ALA A 677 -19.02 -14.49 28.35
N LEU A 678 -18.95 -14.08 29.63
CA LEU A 678 -18.31 -14.86 30.69
C LEU A 678 -19.06 -16.17 30.99
N SER A 679 -20.40 -16.15 30.95
CA SER A 679 -21.22 -17.35 31.11
C SER A 679 -21.07 -18.31 29.93
N GLU A 680 -21.10 -17.82 28.69
CA GLU A 680 -20.92 -18.58 27.45
C GLU A 680 -19.51 -19.17 27.33
N SER A 681 -18.49 -18.42 27.76
CA SER A 681 -17.12 -18.91 27.91
C SER A 681 -17.06 -20.04 28.94
N ARG A 682 -17.73 -19.89 30.09
CA ARG A 682 -17.78 -20.91 31.14
C ARG A 682 -18.51 -22.19 30.73
N THR A 683 -19.60 -22.10 29.96
CA THR A 683 -20.24 -23.29 29.37
C THR A 683 -19.33 -23.94 28.33
N THR A 684 -18.67 -23.15 27.48
CA THR A 684 -17.71 -23.67 26.49
C THR A 684 -16.52 -24.41 27.16
N ILE A 685 -16.02 -23.91 28.29
CA ILE A 685 -14.97 -24.57 29.08
C ILE A 685 -15.49 -25.89 29.68
N ASN A 686 -16.71 -25.92 30.23
CA ASN A 686 -17.31 -27.15 30.74
C ASN A 686 -17.50 -28.20 29.63
N ASP A 687 -17.99 -27.81 28.46
CA ASP A 687 -18.13 -28.67 27.27
C ASP A 687 -16.79 -29.24 26.79
N LEU A 688 -15.71 -28.45 26.91
CA LEU A 688 -14.35 -28.88 26.55
C LEU A 688 -13.77 -29.84 27.59
N HIS A 689 -14.03 -29.65 28.88
CA HIS A 689 -13.69 -30.62 29.92
C HIS A 689 -14.43 -31.94 29.70
N GLN A 690 -15.75 -31.92 29.47
CA GLN A 690 -16.52 -33.14 29.19
C GLN A 690 -15.99 -33.89 27.94
N LYS A 691 -15.53 -33.17 26.91
CA LYS A 691 -14.88 -33.76 25.72
C LYS A 691 -13.48 -34.33 26.02
N LEU A 692 -12.75 -33.76 26.98
CA LEU A 692 -11.47 -34.31 27.47
C LEU A 692 -11.70 -35.58 28.29
N ASP A 693 -12.71 -35.62 29.16
CA ASP A 693 -13.08 -36.79 29.95
C ASP A 693 -13.50 -37.95 29.03
N LEU A 694 -14.42 -37.71 28.09
CA LEU A 694 -14.82 -38.69 27.06
C LEU A 694 -13.65 -39.13 26.17
N LYS A 695 -12.66 -38.27 25.93
CA LYS A 695 -11.43 -38.66 25.23
C LYS A 695 -10.56 -39.57 26.10
N ALA A 696 -10.44 -39.30 27.40
CA ALA A 696 -9.68 -40.15 28.32
C ALA A 696 -10.33 -41.54 28.45
N GLU A 697 -11.66 -41.63 28.58
CA GLU A 697 -12.41 -42.90 28.56
C GLU A 697 -12.17 -43.67 27.25
N ARG A 698 -12.23 -42.98 26.10
CA ARG A 698 -12.00 -43.58 24.78
C ARG A 698 -10.55 -44.06 24.61
N ASP A 699 -9.58 -43.28 25.07
CA ASP A 699 -8.16 -43.61 24.94
C ASP A 699 -7.79 -44.78 25.87
N GLN A 700 -8.37 -44.83 27.09
CA GLN A 700 -8.32 -46.01 27.97
C GLN A 700 -8.95 -47.24 27.31
N LEU A 701 -10.14 -47.12 26.70
CA LEU A 701 -10.78 -48.23 25.99
C LEU A 701 -9.95 -48.72 24.80
N ILE A 702 -9.22 -47.83 24.12
CA ILE A 702 -8.28 -48.18 23.05
C ILE A 702 -7.09 -48.96 23.61
N ASP A 703 -6.55 -48.59 24.78
CA ASP A 703 -5.44 -49.30 25.41
C ASP A 703 -5.88 -50.65 26.01
N ASP A 704 -7.05 -50.73 26.62
CA ASP A 704 -7.76 -51.97 26.99
C ASP A 704 -7.89 -52.94 25.79
N LEU A 705 -8.20 -52.41 24.60
CA LEU A 705 -8.34 -53.19 23.37
C LEU A 705 -6.98 -53.62 22.81
N LYS A 706 -5.93 -52.79 22.92
CA LYS A 706 -4.56 -53.18 22.59
C LYS A 706 -4.06 -54.28 23.52
N GLU A 707 -4.33 -54.18 24.82
CA GLU A 707 -3.92 -55.21 25.79
C GLU A 707 -4.63 -56.54 25.49
N LYS A 708 -5.96 -56.51 25.27
CA LYS A 708 -6.71 -57.71 24.84
C LYS A 708 -6.19 -58.27 23.51
N ALA A 709 -5.82 -57.43 22.55
CA ALA A 709 -5.20 -57.88 21.30
C ALA A 709 -3.83 -58.54 21.52
N ALA A 710 -2.99 -57.97 22.39
CA ALA A 710 -1.70 -58.56 22.76
C ALA A 710 -1.86 -59.89 23.53
N GLN A 711 -2.83 -59.98 24.44
CA GLN A 711 -3.21 -61.22 25.12
C GLN A 711 -3.73 -62.28 24.12
N PHE A 712 -4.49 -61.89 23.10
CA PHE A 712 -4.92 -62.79 22.02
C PHE A 712 -3.76 -63.24 21.13
N GLU A 713 -2.82 -62.36 20.78
CA GLU A 713 -1.59 -62.75 20.07
C GLU A 713 -0.75 -63.72 20.90
N GLU A 714 -0.60 -63.47 22.20
CA GLU A 714 0.13 -64.35 23.10
C GLU A 714 -0.59 -65.71 23.28
N PHE A 715 -1.92 -65.72 23.36
CA PHE A 715 -2.71 -66.95 23.36
C PHE A 715 -2.52 -67.76 22.07
N MET A 716 -2.55 -67.11 20.89
CA MET A 716 -2.26 -67.75 19.60
C MET A 716 -0.82 -68.27 19.52
N ARG A 717 0.15 -67.51 20.05
CA ARG A 717 1.56 -67.88 20.14
C ARG A 717 1.76 -69.10 21.04
N ASN A 718 1.04 -69.15 22.17
CA ASN A 718 1.12 -70.22 23.16
C ASN A 718 0.34 -71.48 22.75
N GLN A 719 -0.75 -71.38 21.98
CA GLN A 719 -1.35 -72.56 21.33
C GLN A 719 -0.39 -73.19 20.33
N ASN A 720 0.24 -72.39 19.45
CA ASN A 720 1.15 -72.88 18.43
C ASN A 720 2.43 -73.53 19.01
N THR A 721 2.89 -73.12 20.19
CA THR A 721 4.02 -73.76 20.89
C THR A 721 3.61 -74.96 21.76
N SER A 722 2.36 -75.04 22.21
CA SER A 722 1.88 -76.15 23.08
C SER A 722 1.30 -77.35 22.32
N GLY A 723 1.00 -77.20 21.02
CA GLY A 723 0.33 -78.22 20.21
C GLY A 723 1.20 -79.26 19.49
N SER A 724 2.54 -79.23 19.64
CA SER A 724 3.48 -80.00 18.81
C SER A 724 4.04 -81.26 19.48
N ALA A 725 3.18 -82.21 19.86
CA ALA A 725 3.59 -83.56 20.26
C ALA A 725 2.53 -84.64 19.90
N SER A 726 2.99 -85.83 19.52
CA SER A 726 2.21 -87.08 19.29
C SER A 726 1.10 -87.12 18.22
N SER A 727 1.51 -87.47 16.99
CA SER A 727 1.03 -88.62 16.18
C SER A 727 -0.44 -88.77 15.68
N SER A 728 -0.54 -89.19 14.40
CA SER A 728 -1.68 -89.86 13.72
C SER A 728 -2.86 -88.95 13.28
N GLY A 729 -3.48 -89.14 12.11
CA GLY A 729 -3.16 -90.03 10.98
C GLY A 729 -4.27 -90.13 9.91
N ASN A 730 -3.96 -90.78 8.77
CA ASN A 730 -4.85 -91.32 7.72
C ASN A 730 -5.77 -90.41 6.85
N SER A 731 -5.72 -90.69 5.53
CA SER A 731 -6.84 -90.69 4.55
C SER A 731 -7.54 -89.36 4.15
N SER A 732 -7.95 -89.13 2.88
CA SER A 732 -7.72 -89.85 1.61
C SER A 732 -8.24 -89.05 0.39
N THR A 733 -7.99 -89.58 -0.83
CA THR A 733 -8.67 -89.31 -2.13
C THR A 733 -8.42 -87.94 -2.82
N THR A 734 -8.22 -87.84 -4.15
CA THR A 734 -8.14 -88.86 -5.24
C THR A 734 -7.49 -88.32 -6.53
N THR A 735 -6.62 -89.13 -7.17
CA THR A 735 -6.38 -89.28 -8.64
C THR A 735 -5.95 -88.08 -9.52
N LYS A 736 -5.10 -88.23 -10.55
CA LYS A 736 -4.19 -89.33 -10.99
C LYS A 736 -3.23 -88.79 -12.06
N ASP A 737 -1.94 -89.10 -11.97
CA ASP A 737 -0.99 -89.05 -13.09
C ASP A 737 -0.96 -90.37 -13.87
N SER A 738 -0.42 -90.36 -15.10
CA SER A 738 0.63 -91.29 -15.56
C SER A 738 1.01 -91.11 -17.04
N ALA A 739 2.31 -90.99 -17.31
CA ALA A 739 2.92 -91.35 -18.59
C ALA A 739 4.35 -91.85 -18.34
N THR A 740 4.61 -93.14 -18.53
CA THR A 740 5.90 -93.77 -18.18
C THR A 740 6.30 -94.83 -19.22
N SER A 741 7.58 -94.88 -19.58
CA SER A 741 8.18 -95.93 -20.43
C SER A 741 8.43 -97.22 -19.63
N PRO A 742 8.51 -98.39 -20.30
CA PRO A 742 9.69 -99.25 -20.10
C PRO A 742 10.22 -99.98 -21.35
N GLN A 743 11.28 -100.77 -21.17
CA GLN A 743 12.07 -101.50 -22.19
C GLN A 743 11.51 -102.88 -22.64
N PRO A 744 12.04 -103.47 -23.74
CA PRO A 744 11.60 -104.77 -24.30
C PRO A 744 12.53 -105.97 -24.01
N LYS A 745 12.02 -107.22 -24.15
CA LYS A 745 12.77 -108.45 -24.57
C LYS A 745 11.92 -109.76 -24.63
N ARG A 746 11.89 -110.43 -25.81
CA ARG A 746 11.94 -111.92 -26.04
C ARG A 746 10.74 -112.81 -25.54
N SER A 747 10.44 -114.04 -26.02
CA SER A 747 10.99 -114.94 -27.08
C SER A 747 10.12 -116.23 -27.33
N LEU A 748 10.10 -116.78 -28.57
CA LEU A 748 9.66 -118.16 -29.02
C LEU A 748 8.14 -118.51 -28.86
N ARG A 749 7.51 -119.55 -29.45
CA ARG A 749 7.89 -120.80 -30.19
C ARG A 749 6.72 -121.21 -31.15
N ASP A 750 6.85 -121.39 -32.48
CA ASP A 750 7.22 -122.60 -33.28
C ASP A 750 6.28 -123.85 -33.21
N GLN A 751 5.73 -124.31 -34.37
CA GLN A 751 5.60 -125.74 -34.79
C GLN A 751 4.95 -125.98 -36.18
N SER A 752 5.14 -127.18 -36.76
CA SER A 752 4.68 -127.62 -38.10
C SER A 752 4.30 -129.12 -38.15
N VAL A 753 3.34 -129.55 -39.00
CA VAL A 753 3.01 -130.98 -39.25
C VAL A 753 2.65 -131.23 -40.73
N SER A 754 3.01 -132.41 -41.26
CA SER A 754 2.60 -132.93 -42.57
C SER A 754 2.58 -134.48 -42.56
N THR A 755 1.59 -135.12 -43.19
CA THR A 755 1.54 -136.58 -43.43
C THR A 755 0.71 -136.93 -44.69
N SER A 756 1.07 -138.02 -45.36
CA SER A 756 0.40 -138.61 -46.55
C SER A 756 -0.67 -139.67 -46.13
N PRO A 757 -1.43 -140.39 -47.01
CA PRO A 757 -0.89 -141.31 -48.04
C PRO A 757 -1.68 -141.48 -49.38
N GLU A 758 -1.05 -142.24 -50.29
CA GLU A 758 -1.54 -143.24 -51.28
C GLU A 758 -3.04 -143.67 -51.32
N LEU A 759 -3.63 -144.23 -52.41
CA LEU A 759 -3.10 -145.06 -53.52
C LEU A 759 -3.97 -144.99 -54.85
N GLN A 760 -3.62 -145.84 -55.83
CA GLN A 760 -4.36 -146.44 -56.99
C GLN A 760 -5.56 -145.76 -57.69
N ASP A 761 -5.41 -145.55 -59.02
CA ASP A 761 -6.27 -146.02 -60.15
C ASP A 761 -6.11 -145.04 -61.32
N VAL A 762 -5.86 -145.51 -62.55
CA VAL A 762 -5.04 -144.75 -63.51
C VAL A 762 -5.83 -144.07 -64.63
N GLU A 763 -6.71 -144.79 -65.34
CA GLU A 763 -7.17 -144.33 -66.66
C GLU A 763 -8.30 -143.29 -66.59
N SER A 764 -9.26 -143.47 -65.68
CA SER A 764 -10.34 -142.51 -65.42
C SER A 764 -9.83 -141.14 -64.95
N ARG A 765 -8.63 -141.08 -64.35
CA ARG A 765 -8.05 -139.84 -63.83
C ARG A 765 -7.61 -138.87 -64.92
N LYS A 766 -7.45 -139.26 -66.18
CA LYS A 766 -6.91 -138.34 -67.22
C LYS A 766 -7.90 -137.22 -67.59
N VAL A 767 -9.13 -137.59 -67.96
CA VAL A 767 -10.21 -136.61 -68.27
C VAL A 767 -10.60 -135.81 -67.04
N ALA A 768 -10.65 -136.46 -65.86
CA ALA A 768 -10.91 -135.78 -64.59
C ALA A 768 -9.84 -134.72 -64.29
N ARG A 769 -8.54 -135.02 -64.45
CA ARG A 769 -7.45 -134.05 -64.28
C ARG A 769 -7.53 -132.89 -65.27
N GLU A 770 -7.95 -133.10 -66.51
CA GLU A 770 -8.07 -132.01 -67.51
C GLU A 770 -9.24 -131.06 -67.18
N GLN A 771 -10.37 -131.59 -66.69
CA GLN A 771 -11.47 -130.77 -66.17
C GLN A 771 -11.10 -130.08 -64.85
N GLU A 772 -10.47 -130.80 -63.93
CA GLU A 772 -9.98 -130.27 -62.65
C GLU A 772 -8.89 -129.19 -62.88
N HIS A 773 -8.00 -129.37 -63.86
CA HIS A 773 -7.02 -128.36 -64.25
C HIS A 773 -7.72 -127.11 -64.78
N LYS A 774 -8.72 -127.24 -65.67
CA LYS A 774 -9.50 -126.08 -66.13
C LYS A 774 -10.20 -125.36 -64.98
N ILE A 775 -10.83 -126.09 -64.05
CA ILE A 775 -11.50 -125.50 -62.88
C ILE A 775 -10.49 -124.84 -61.94
N ARG A 776 -9.34 -125.47 -61.68
CA ARG A 776 -8.23 -124.88 -60.90
C ARG A 776 -7.64 -123.64 -61.57
N GLU A 777 -7.53 -123.63 -62.89
CA GLU A 777 -7.02 -122.52 -63.68
C GLU A 777 -8.03 -121.37 -63.78
N GLU A 778 -9.32 -121.66 -63.87
CA GLU A 778 -10.40 -120.67 -63.79
C GLU A 778 -10.54 -120.08 -62.39
N MET A 779 -10.44 -120.89 -61.33
CA MET A 779 -10.32 -120.39 -59.96
C MET A 779 -9.04 -119.57 -59.77
N ALA A 780 -7.90 -119.99 -60.32
CA ALA A 780 -6.66 -119.22 -60.26
C ALA A 780 -6.77 -117.89 -61.02
N ARG A 781 -7.44 -117.85 -62.18
CA ARG A 781 -7.74 -116.63 -62.93
C ARG A 781 -8.72 -115.73 -62.17
N ALA A 782 -9.72 -116.28 -61.49
CA ALA A 782 -10.65 -115.54 -60.64
C ALA A 782 -9.94 -114.94 -59.41
N PHE A 783 -9.18 -115.75 -58.65
CA PHE A 783 -8.40 -115.27 -57.51
C PHE A 783 -7.31 -114.28 -57.93
N ALA A 784 -6.68 -114.43 -59.10
CA ALA A 784 -5.74 -113.43 -59.62
C ALA A 784 -6.44 -112.11 -59.99
N ALA A 785 -7.67 -112.16 -60.53
CA ALA A 785 -8.47 -110.97 -60.78
C ALA A 785 -8.93 -110.28 -59.49
N GLU A 786 -9.39 -111.03 -58.49
CA GLU A 786 -9.74 -110.48 -57.17
C GLU A 786 -8.52 -109.92 -56.45
N MET A 787 -7.39 -110.63 -56.46
CA MET A 787 -6.12 -110.17 -55.88
C MET A 787 -5.67 -108.87 -56.56
N LYS A 788 -5.74 -108.79 -57.89
CA LYS A 788 -5.43 -107.56 -58.63
C LYS A 788 -6.38 -106.40 -58.26
N ILE A 789 -7.68 -106.66 -58.08
CA ILE A 789 -8.64 -105.63 -57.62
C ILE A 789 -8.32 -105.19 -56.18
N ILE A 790 -7.83 -106.09 -55.32
CA ILE A 790 -7.40 -105.80 -53.95
C ILE A 790 -6.08 -104.99 -53.96
N GLU A 791 -5.11 -105.37 -54.79
CA GLU A 791 -3.86 -104.63 -55.03
C GLU A 791 -4.13 -103.21 -55.56
N GLU A 792 -5.00 -103.05 -56.56
CA GLU A 792 -5.39 -101.75 -57.09
C GLU A 792 -6.12 -100.89 -56.05
N LYS A 793 -6.96 -101.49 -55.19
CA LYS A 793 -7.57 -100.80 -54.03
C LYS A 793 -6.52 -100.36 -53.01
N PHE A 794 -5.58 -101.23 -52.61
CA PHE A 794 -4.52 -100.88 -51.67
C PHE A 794 -3.57 -99.83 -52.25
N LYS A 795 -3.21 -99.93 -53.53
CA LYS A 795 -2.37 -98.94 -54.23
C LYS A 795 -3.08 -97.59 -54.34
N GLY A 796 -4.39 -97.59 -54.60
CA GLY A 796 -5.23 -96.38 -54.58
C GLY A 796 -5.40 -95.78 -53.18
N GLN A 797 -5.40 -96.57 -52.11
CA GLN A 797 -5.32 -96.07 -50.74
C GLN A 797 -3.93 -95.52 -50.43
N PHE A 798 -2.86 -96.20 -50.84
CA PHE A 798 -1.48 -95.78 -50.62
C PHE A 798 -1.20 -94.41 -51.26
N PHE A 799 -1.59 -94.21 -52.52
CA PHE A 799 -1.49 -92.89 -53.17
C PHE A 799 -2.28 -91.80 -52.43
N LYS A 800 -3.47 -92.11 -51.87
CA LYS A 800 -4.21 -91.13 -51.05
C LYS A 800 -3.51 -90.83 -49.72
N PHE A 801 -2.86 -91.79 -49.09
CA PHE A 801 -2.04 -91.54 -47.89
C PHE A 801 -0.78 -90.73 -48.23
N GLU A 802 -0.13 -91.02 -49.36
CA GLU A 802 1.06 -90.30 -49.83
C GLU A 802 0.74 -88.84 -50.20
N ASP A 803 -0.38 -88.59 -50.89
CA ASP A 803 -0.89 -87.25 -51.22
C ASP A 803 -1.30 -86.48 -49.95
N ASN A 804 -2.02 -87.11 -49.01
CA ASN A 804 -2.33 -86.52 -47.70
C ASN A 804 -1.06 -86.17 -46.91
N ILE A 805 -0.03 -87.02 -46.92
CA ILE A 805 1.26 -86.75 -46.26
C ILE A 805 2.00 -85.61 -46.97
N SER A 806 1.88 -85.49 -48.30
CA SER A 806 2.42 -84.37 -49.07
C SER A 806 1.73 -83.05 -48.72
N GLY A 807 0.39 -83.05 -48.67
CA GLY A 807 -0.42 -81.91 -48.23
C GLY A 807 -0.07 -81.45 -46.82
N LEU A 808 -0.05 -82.36 -45.84
CA LEU A 808 0.31 -82.05 -44.46
C LEU A 808 1.74 -81.51 -44.31
N LYS A 809 2.70 -82.00 -45.09
CA LYS A 809 4.06 -81.44 -45.14
C LYS A 809 4.08 -80.01 -45.68
N LYS A 810 3.27 -79.73 -46.71
CA LYS A 810 3.13 -78.40 -47.30
C LYS A 810 2.48 -77.43 -46.30
N GLU A 811 1.36 -77.81 -45.68
CA GLU A 811 0.70 -77.00 -44.64
C GLU A 811 1.64 -76.72 -43.46
N LEU A 812 2.40 -77.72 -43.00
CA LEU A 812 3.40 -77.54 -41.94
C LEU A 812 4.50 -76.54 -42.33
N HIS A 813 4.96 -76.57 -43.58
CA HIS A 813 5.95 -75.61 -44.08
C HIS A 813 5.37 -74.20 -44.20
N GLU A 814 4.14 -74.06 -44.72
CA GLU A 814 3.44 -72.77 -44.80
C GLU A 814 3.22 -72.17 -43.40
N ARG A 815 2.78 -72.97 -42.41
CA ARG A 815 2.67 -72.54 -41.01
C ARG A 815 4.01 -72.17 -40.37
N SER A 816 5.09 -72.87 -40.70
CA SER A 816 6.44 -72.53 -40.24
C SER A 816 6.89 -71.17 -40.78
N ASN A 817 6.60 -70.89 -42.06
CA ASN A 817 6.92 -69.62 -42.69
C ASN A 817 6.06 -68.47 -42.14
N GLU A 818 4.75 -68.68 -41.92
CA GLU A 818 3.89 -67.71 -41.23
C GLU A 818 4.44 -67.37 -39.83
N LEU A 819 4.81 -68.38 -39.04
CA LEU A 819 5.34 -68.19 -37.68
C LEU A 819 6.69 -67.45 -37.70
N GLN A 820 7.55 -67.70 -38.70
CA GLN A 820 8.80 -66.94 -38.87
C GLN A 820 8.53 -65.47 -39.21
N VAL A 821 7.52 -65.16 -40.02
CA VAL A 821 7.10 -63.77 -40.30
C VAL A 821 6.57 -63.11 -39.03
N ARG A 822 5.69 -63.77 -38.29
CA ARG A 822 5.16 -63.23 -37.02
C ARG A 822 6.23 -63.01 -35.96
N ASN A 823 7.26 -63.85 -35.89
CA ASN A 823 8.38 -63.60 -34.98
C ASN A 823 9.15 -62.32 -35.35
N LYS A 824 9.37 -62.05 -36.64
CA LYS A 824 10.00 -60.81 -37.12
C LYS A 824 9.12 -59.57 -36.82
N GLU A 825 7.81 -59.67 -37.00
CA GLU A 825 6.87 -58.60 -36.63
C GLU A 825 6.93 -58.30 -35.13
N VAL A 826 6.98 -59.34 -34.29
CA VAL A 826 7.14 -59.21 -32.83
C VAL A 826 8.49 -58.61 -32.45
N GLU A 827 9.57 -58.89 -33.18
CA GLU A 827 10.88 -58.27 -32.98
C GLU A 827 10.88 -56.77 -33.34
N VAL A 828 10.24 -56.39 -34.46
CA VAL A 828 10.06 -54.98 -34.84
C VAL A 828 9.20 -54.23 -33.80
N LEU A 829 8.11 -54.84 -33.31
CA LEU A 829 7.27 -54.25 -32.25
C LEU A 829 8.02 -54.11 -30.93
N LYS A 830 8.85 -55.09 -30.53
CA LYS A 830 9.74 -54.96 -29.36
C LYS A 830 10.69 -53.78 -29.50
N PHE A 831 11.33 -53.63 -30.66
CA PHE A 831 12.24 -52.51 -30.93
C PHE A 831 11.54 -51.15 -30.88
N ALA A 832 10.34 -51.04 -31.48
CA ALA A 832 9.52 -49.83 -31.40
C ALA A 832 9.16 -49.47 -29.96
N ILE A 833 8.68 -50.42 -29.16
CA ILE A 833 8.31 -50.22 -27.75
C ILE A 833 9.51 -49.81 -26.89
N VAL A 834 10.71 -50.34 -27.15
CA VAL A 834 11.94 -49.92 -26.45
C VAL A 834 12.31 -48.48 -26.81
N ASN A 835 12.31 -48.13 -28.10
CA ASN A 835 12.61 -46.79 -28.61
C ASN A 835 11.62 -45.72 -28.09
N GLU A 836 10.33 -46.06 -27.99
CA GLU A 836 9.31 -45.18 -27.36
C GLU A 836 9.54 -45.02 -25.85
N ARG A 837 9.92 -46.08 -25.14
CA ARG A 837 10.28 -46.00 -23.72
C ARG A 837 11.51 -45.13 -23.50
N GLU A 838 12.55 -45.27 -24.31
CA GLU A 838 13.76 -44.44 -24.26
C GLU A 838 13.43 -42.94 -24.45
N LYS A 839 12.60 -42.60 -25.44
CA LYS A 839 12.10 -41.22 -25.65
C LYS A 839 11.27 -40.70 -24.47
N ILE A 840 10.41 -41.53 -23.88
CA ILE A 840 9.64 -41.15 -22.68
C ILE A 840 10.59 -40.93 -21.50
N THR A 841 11.61 -41.76 -21.33
CA THR A 841 12.65 -41.57 -20.30
C THR A 841 13.42 -40.27 -20.54
N GLU A 842 13.83 -39.95 -21.77
CA GLU A 842 14.52 -38.70 -22.12
C GLU A 842 13.66 -37.46 -21.81
N ILE A 843 12.37 -37.51 -22.14
CA ILE A 843 11.40 -36.45 -21.82
C ILE A 843 11.25 -36.28 -20.30
N LEU A 844 11.19 -37.39 -19.55
CA LEU A 844 11.09 -37.37 -18.09
C LEU A 844 12.36 -36.86 -17.42
N THR A 845 13.56 -37.27 -17.86
CA THR A 845 14.82 -36.73 -17.34
C THR A 845 14.93 -35.23 -17.64
N LYS A 846 14.62 -34.82 -18.87
CA LYS A 846 14.61 -33.40 -19.25
C LYS A 846 13.62 -32.58 -18.41
N LYS A 847 12.41 -33.09 -18.16
CA LYS A 847 11.41 -32.41 -17.30
C LYS A 847 11.84 -32.34 -15.83
N ASN A 848 12.50 -33.37 -15.34
CA ASN A 848 13.06 -33.40 -13.99
C ASN A 848 14.24 -32.40 -13.84
N ASP A 849 15.08 -32.25 -14.87
CA ASP A 849 16.19 -31.28 -14.85
C ASP A 849 15.71 -29.84 -15.10
N GLU A 850 14.68 -29.64 -15.92
CA GLU A 850 13.94 -28.36 -15.99
C GLU A 850 13.36 -27.98 -14.62
N ALA A 851 12.79 -28.93 -13.87
CA ALA A 851 12.27 -28.69 -12.53
C ALA A 851 13.38 -28.36 -11.50
N ARG A 852 14.51 -29.09 -11.52
CA ARG A 852 15.71 -28.76 -10.72
C ARG A 852 16.19 -27.34 -10.99
N ALA A 853 16.35 -26.97 -12.27
CA ALA A 853 16.79 -25.64 -12.66
C ALA A 853 15.79 -24.52 -12.29
N LEU A 854 14.52 -24.82 -12.02
CA LEU A 854 13.56 -23.89 -11.44
C LEU A 854 13.73 -23.77 -9.91
N PHE A 855 13.94 -24.88 -9.20
CA PHE A 855 14.25 -24.86 -7.77
C PHE A 855 15.57 -24.14 -7.47
N ASP A 856 16.62 -24.34 -8.26
CA ASP A 856 17.91 -23.66 -8.10
C ASP A 856 17.76 -22.13 -8.27
N LYS A 857 16.97 -21.69 -9.27
CA LYS A 857 16.64 -20.26 -9.46
C LYS A 857 15.81 -19.71 -8.30
N GLN A 858 14.85 -20.48 -7.80
CA GLN A 858 14.06 -20.07 -6.63
C GLN A 858 14.95 -19.94 -5.40
N ALA A 859 15.89 -20.86 -5.18
CA ALA A 859 16.87 -20.79 -4.09
C ALA A 859 17.81 -19.58 -4.23
N GLU A 860 18.25 -19.25 -5.46
CA GLU A 860 19.06 -18.07 -5.73
C GLU A 860 18.30 -16.75 -5.45
N VAL A 861 17.02 -16.68 -5.83
CA VAL A 861 16.13 -15.54 -5.53
C VAL A 861 15.89 -15.41 -4.02
N MET A 862 15.59 -16.52 -3.33
CA MET A 862 15.44 -16.53 -1.87
C MET A 862 16.74 -16.12 -1.15
N LYS A 863 17.92 -16.50 -1.69
CA LYS A 863 19.23 -16.06 -1.18
C LYS A 863 19.43 -14.56 -1.36
N LYS A 864 19.01 -13.98 -2.50
CA LYS A 864 19.07 -12.52 -2.75
C LYS A 864 18.18 -11.76 -1.78
N TYR A 865 16.90 -12.14 -1.64
CA TYR A 865 16.00 -11.52 -0.67
C TYR A 865 16.48 -11.65 0.77
N ARG A 866 17.13 -12.77 1.14
CA ARG A 866 17.74 -12.91 2.48
C ARG A 866 18.88 -11.91 2.68
N VAL A 867 19.78 -11.76 1.72
CA VAL A 867 20.88 -10.78 1.80
C VAL A 867 20.36 -9.34 1.79
N GLU A 868 19.31 -9.04 1.03
CA GLU A 868 18.65 -7.72 1.03
C GLU A 868 17.99 -7.42 2.38
N LEU A 869 17.31 -8.40 2.99
CA LEU A 869 16.73 -8.29 4.33
C LEU A 869 17.80 -8.14 5.41
N ASP A 870 18.87 -8.95 5.36
CA ASP A 870 19.99 -8.84 6.28
C ASP A 870 20.67 -7.46 6.18
N ASN A 871 20.88 -6.94 4.96
CA ASN A 871 21.41 -5.58 4.73
C ASN A 871 20.46 -4.48 5.24
N ALA A 872 19.14 -4.65 5.07
CA ALA A 872 18.14 -3.73 5.60
C ALA A 872 18.17 -3.71 7.13
N ASN A 873 18.25 -4.87 7.78
CA ASN A 873 18.36 -5.00 9.23
C ASN A 873 19.62 -4.32 9.79
N HIS A 874 20.79 -4.51 9.15
CA HIS A 874 22.02 -3.80 9.53
C HIS A 874 21.88 -2.27 9.37
N LYS A 875 21.17 -1.80 8.33
CA LYS A 875 20.91 -0.36 8.17
C LYS A 875 19.92 0.19 9.20
N VAL A 876 18.92 -0.59 9.62
CA VAL A 876 18.02 -0.22 10.73
C VAL A 876 18.84 -0.09 12.02
N GLN A 877 19.64 -1.09 12.40
CA GLN A 877 20.50 -1.05 13.59
C GLN A 877 21.48 0.15 13.59
N PHE A 878 22.04 0.50 12.43
CA PHE A 878 22.92 1.67 12.28
C PHE A 878 22.19 3.02 12.44
N LEU A 879 20.91 3.08 12.07
CA LEU A 879 20.06 4.27 12.28
C LEU A 879 19.51 4.33 13.71
N GLU A 880 19.21 3.19 14.33
CA GLU A 880 18.86 3.08 15.76
C GLU A 880 20.02 3.55 16.64
N GLY A 881 21.25 3.10 16.35
CA GLY A 881 22.46 3.56 17.06
C GLY A 881 22.70 5.07 16.96
N GLN A 882 22.51 5.66 15.76
CA GLN A 882 22.58 7.12 15.60
C GLN A 882 21.44 7.85 16.32
N LEU A 883 20.23 7.29 16.35
CA LEU A 883 19.11 7.88 17.09
C LEU A 883 19.38 7.89 18.60
N GLU A 884 20.02 6.84 19.13
CA GLU A 884 20.39 6.79 20.55
C GLU A 884 21.57 7.73 20.87
N GLU A 885 22.61 7.81 20.03
CA GLU A 885 23.68 8.82 20.16
C GLU A 885 23.11 10.25 20.19
N LYS A 886 22.10 10.55 19.35
CA LYS A 886 21.43 11.86 19.38
C LYS A 886 20.53 12.06 20.59
N ARG A 887 19.97 11.01 21.18
CA ARG A 887 19.21 11.09 22.45
C ARG A 887 20.14 11.35 23.63
N GLU A 888 21.26 10.63 23.71
CA GLU A 888 22.30 10.84 24.72
C GLU A 888 22.84 12.28 24.65
N LEU A 889 23.13 12.78 23.44
CA LEU A 889 23.61 14.15 23.26
C LEU A 889 22.55 15.20 23.63
N ILE A 890 21.30 15.04 23.23
CA ILE A 890 20.19 15.92 23.64
C ILE A 890 19.97 15.87 25.17
N GLN A 891 20.18 14.72 25.80
CA GLN A 891 20.05 14.62 27.26
C GLN A 891 21.25 15.29 27.96
N ALA A 892 22.48 15.13 27.47
CA ALA A 892 23.63 15.85 28.00
C ALA A 892 23.50 17.39 27.85
N GLU A 893 22.92 17.87 26.73
CA GLU A 893 22.56 19.28 26.55
C GLU A 893 21.51 19.76 27.56
N ARG A 894 20.48 18.93 27.87
CA ARG A 894 19.48 19.23 28.90
C ARG A 894 20.08 19.28 30.30
N ASP A 895 20.88 18.28 30.67
CA ASP A 895 21.57 18.20 31.97
C ASP A 895 22.54 19.39 32.16
N SER A 896 23.13 19.89 31.07
CA SER A 896 23.96 21.10 31.09
C SER A 896 23.13 22.38 31.19
N MET A 897 21.97 22.44 30.53
CA MET A 897 21.04 23.57 30.61
C MET A 897 20.41 23.67 32.01
N GLU A 898 20.05 22.54 32.63
CA GLU A 898 19.51 22.50 33.99
C GLU A 898 20.52 23.04 35.01
N LYS A 899 21.80 22.66 34.91
CA LYS A 899 22.88 23.23 35.74
C LYS A 899 23.06 24.73 35.54
N LEU A 900 22.98 25.22 34.29
CA LEU A 900 23.04 26.65 34.00
C LEU A 900 21.84 27.40 34.57
N ILE A 901 20.64 26.83 34.50
CA ILE A 901 19.43 27.38 35.13
C ILE A 901 19.59 27.45 36.65
N GLN A 902 20.10 26.38 37.28
CA GLN A 902 20.39 26.34 38.72
C GLN A 902 21.36 27.47 39.12
N GLN A 903 22.50 27.58 38.44
CA GLN A 903 23.48 28.67 38.66
C GLN A 903 22.85 30.06 38.52
N VAL A 904 22.07 30.31 37.46
CA VAL A 904 21.38 31.60 37.25
C VAL A 904 20.32 31.87 38.32
N THR A 905 19.67 30.84 38.89
CA THR A 905 18.76 31.03 40.03
C THR A 905 19.48 31.31 41.35
N GLU A 906 20.67 30.72 41.56
CA GLU A 906 21.52 31.00 42.72
C GLU A 906 22.10 32.42 42.66
N GLU A 907 22.63 32.84 41.50
CA GLU A 907 23.09 34.22 41.27
C GLU A 907 21.98 35.26 41.48
N ARG A 908 20.76 34.98 40.98
CA ARG A 908 19.59 35.85 41.20
C ARG A 908 19.20 35.94 42.68
N LYS A 909 19.30 34.83 43.41
CA LYS A 909 19.02 34.80 44.86
C LYS A 909 20.06 35.63 45.62
N LEU A 910 21.35 35.44 45.36
CA LEU A 910 22.44 36.21 45.96
C LEU A 910 22.36 37.70 45.63
N PHE A 911 21.97 38.05 44.39
CA PHE A 911 21.75 39.44 44.01
C PHE A 911 20.59 40.07 44.80
N HIS A 912 19.47 39.36 44.97
CA HIS A 912 18.33 39.85 45.74
C HIS A 912 18.62 39.94 47.25
N GLU A 913 19.40 39.01 47.80
CA GLU A 913 19.87 39.08 49.19
C GLU A 913 20.76 40.33 49.40
N ARG A 914 21.65 40.62 48.44
CA ARG A 914 22.47 41.85 48.43
C ARG A 914 21.66 43.13 48.21
N GLU A 915 20.61 43.09 47.40
CA GLU A 915 19.67 44.19 47.20
C GLU A 915 18.94 44.52 48.52
N LEU A 916 18.49 43.50 49.26
CA LEU A 916 17.88 43.65 50.58
C LEU A 916 18.85 44.22 51.62
N GLU A 917 20.10 43.75 51.68
CA GLU A 917 21.15 44.35 52.53
C GLU A 917 21.34 45.85 52.26
N VAL A 918 21.39 46.25 50.99
CA VAL A 918 21.57 47.65 50.60
C VAL A 918 20.35 48.48 50.99
N ILE A 919 19.13 47.96 50.78
CA ILE A 919 17.89 48.59 51.21
C ILE A 919 17.81 48.73 52.74
N GLU A 920 18.34 47.78 53.50
CA GLU A 920 18.41 47.85 54.97
C GLU A 920 19.41 48.91 55.43
N LYS A 921 20.64 48.91 54.89
CA LYS A 921 21.66 49.93 55.15
C LYS A 921 21.17 51.35 54.81
N PHE A 922 20.41 51.54 53.72
CA PHE A 922 19.79 52.83 53.42
C PHE A 922 18.76 53.25 54.48
N LYS A 923 17.92 52.34 54.99
CA LYS A 923 16.97 52.64 56.09
C LYS A 923 17.66 52.96 57.41
N GLU A 924 18.82 52.36 57.68
CA GLU A 924 19.63 52.70 58.86
C GLU A 924 20.18 54.14 58.73
N ILE A 925 20.77 54.48 57.58
CA ILE A 925 21.29 55.83 57.28
C ILE A 925 20.15 56.87 57.32
N GLU A 926 18.98 56.58 56.75
CA GLU A 926 17.80 57.44 56.86
C GLU A 926 17.36 57.66 58.33
N GLN A 927 17.39 56.61 59.16
CA GLN A 927 17.07 56.74 60.58
C GLN A 927 18.11 57.57 61.35
N GLU A 928 19.40 57.41 61.08
CA GLU A 928 20.45 58.23 61.69
C GLU A 928 20.38 59.70 61.24
N TYR A 929 20.15 59.94 59.95
CA TYR A 929 19.92 61.28 59.42
C TYR A 929 18.70 61.95 60.06
N ASN A 930 17.58 61.25 60.19
CA ASN A 930 16.38 61.77 60.85
C ASN A 930 16.63 62.08 62.34
N LYS A 931 17.30 61.20 63.09
CA LYS A 931 17.71 61.48 64.50
C LYS A 931 18.62 62.71 64.60
N SER A 932 19.53 62.89 63.64
CA SER A 932 20.41 64.06 63.56
C SER A 932 19.62 65.34 63.28
N LEU A 933 18.68 65.29 62.33
CA LEU A 933 17.78 66.39 61.96
C LEU A 933 16.85 66.78 63.13
N GLU A 934 16.34 65.81 63.89
CA GLU A 934 15.60 66.04 65.13
C GLU A 934 16.46 66.75 66.18
N MET A 935 17.67 66.25 66.47
CA MET A 935 18.60 66.90 67.41
C MET A 935 18.97 68.35 66.99
N VAL A 936 19.15 68.61 65.69
CA VAL A 936 19.40 69.96 65.17
C VAL A 936 18.15 70.84 65.32
N THR A 937 16.97 70.29 65.08
CA THR A 937 15.68 70.98 65.24
C THR A 937 15.40 71.32 66.71
N GLU A 938 15.70 70.42 67.65
CA GLU A 938 15.63 70.68 69.10
C GLU A 938 16.62 71.77 69.53
N LYS A 939 17.88 71.69 69.10
CA LYS A 939 18.90 72.73 69.37
C LYS A 939 18.45 74.09 68.84
N TYR A 940 17.96 74.15 67.60
CA TYR A 940 17.41 75.36 67.00
C TYR A 940 16.22 75.91 67.80
N ASN A 941 15.26 75.06 68.18
CA ASN A 941 14.11 75.47 69.00
C ASN A 941 14.51 75.94 70.40
N SER A 942 15.53 75.33 71.02
CA SER A 942 16.09 75.74 72.31
C SER A 942 16.80 77.10 72.23
N VAL A 943 17.63 77.32 71.20
CA VAL A 943 18.27 78.62 70.92
C VAL A 943 17.22 79.68 70.61
N LYS A 944 16.20 79.37 69.78
CA LYS A 944 15.07 80.25 69.46
C LYS A 944 14.28 80.66 70.71
N LYS A 945 13.97 79.71 71.60
CA LYS A 945 13.33 79.96 72.91
C LYS A 945 14.20 80.85 73.81
N THR A 946 15.51 80.61 73.83
CA THR A 946 16.48 81.42 74.59
C THR A 946 16.59 82.85 74.04
N ALA A 947 16.64 83.02 72.72
CA ALA A 947 16.63 84.33 72.06
C ALA A 947 15.32 85.10 72.32
N LEU A 948 14.17 84.43 72.29
CA LEU A 948 12.88 85.02 72.65
C LEU A 948 12.83 85.45 74.12
N ASN A 949 13.41 84.67 75.04
CA ASN A 949 13.53 85.06 76.45
C ASN A 949 14.43 86.29 76.64
N TYR A 950 15.58 86.37 75.94
CA TYR A 950 16.45 87.54 75.98
C TYR A 950 15.80 88.79 75.36
N LYS A 951 15.08 88.63 74.24
CA LYS A 951 14.28 89.71 73.64
C LYS A 951 13.26 90.24 74.64
N LYS A 952 12.45 89.36 75.24
CA LYS A 952 11.46 89.76 76.25
C LYS A 952 12.11 90.43 77.45
N TYR A 953 13.22 89.91 77.96
CA TYR A 953 13.94 90.55 79.08
C TYR A 953 14.45 91.96 78.71
N ALA A 954 14.90 92.18 77.48
CA ALA A 954 15.26 93.51 77.00
C ALA A 954 14.04 94.45 76.93
N GLU A 955 12.92 93.98 76.38
CA GLU A 955 11.64 94.73 76.30
C GLU A 955 11.09 95.07 77.70
N ASP A 956 11.09 94.12 78.64
CA ASP A 956 10.66 94.33 80.03
C ASP A 956 11.60 95.33 80.77
N LYS A 957 12.92 95.27 80.49
CA LYS A 957 13.91 96.20 81.04
C LYS A 957 13.78 97.61 80.45
N GLU A 958 13.48 97.73 79.15
CA GLU A 958 13.21 99.01 78.49
C GLU A 958 11.92 99.64 79.05
N GLN A 959 10.85 98.86 79.21
CA GLN A 959 9.64 99.32 79.89
C GLN A 959 9.89 99.77 81.33
N HIS A 960 10.77 99.10 82.07
CA HIS A 960 11.18 99.54 83.41
C HIS A 960 11.94 100.88 83.35
N MET A 961 12.90 101.02 82.43
CA MET A 961 13.64 102.27 82.23
C MET A 961 12.69 103.44 81.91
N MET A 962 11.73 103.24 81.00
CA MET A 962 10.72 104.24 80.65
C MET A 962 9.85 104.63 81.84
N LYS A 963 9.38 103.66 82.64
CA LYS A 963 8.62 103.93 83.88
C LYS A 963 9.41 104.73 84.90
N GLU A 964 10.71 104.44 85.09
CA GLU A 964 11.56 105.24 85.97
C GLU A 964 11.87 106.63 85.38
N TYR A 965 12.04 106.78 84.05
CA TYR A 965 12.17 108.09 83.42
C TYR A 965 10.92 108.97 83.64
N ASP A 966 9.72 108.43 83.42
CA ASP A 966 8.48 109.16 83.68
C ASP A 966 8.29 109.46 85.17
N ARG A 967 8.60 108.52 86.08
CA ARG A 967 8.59 108.76 87.54
C ARG A 967 9.57 109.86 87.97
N ILE A 968 10.77 109.91 87.40
CA ILE A 968 11.78 110.96 87.67
C ILE A 968 11.29 112.30 87.13
N LYS A 969 10.70 112.32 85.93
CA LYS A 969 10.11 113.50 85.27
C LYS A 969 8.90 114.04 86.04
N GLU A 970 8.02 113.18 86.53
CA GLU A 970 6.92 113.55 87.45
C GLU A 970 7.45 114.09 88.78
N GLY A 971 8.44 113.42 89.38
CA GLY A 971 9.08 113.88 90.61
C GLY A 971 9.74 115.26 90.46
N TYR A 972 10.41 115.49 89.33
CA TYR A 972 11.00 116.78 88.96
C TYR A 972 9.93 117.85 88.74
N ASN A 973 8.87 117.56 87.99
CA ASN A 973 7.75 118.48 87.77
C ASN A 973 7.03 118.82 89.10
N ALA A 974 6.84 117.85 89.99
CA ALA A 974 6.25 118.06 91.31
C ALA A 974 7.17 118.88 92.23
N ALA A 975 8.49 118.73 92.11
CA ALA A 975 9.46 119.58 92.81
C ALA A 975 9.46 121.01 92.24
N LEU A 976 9.42 121.16 90.92
CA LEU A 976 9.32 122.45 90.22
C LEU A 976 8.04 123.19 90.63
N LEU A 977 6.90 122.51 90.65
CA LEU A 977 5.61 123.07 91.09
C LEU A 977 5.64 123.47 92.57
N LYS A 978 6.30 122.69 93.45
CA LYS A 978 6.51 123.09 94.86
C LYS A 978 7.41 124.32 95.00
N VAL A 979 8.43 124.48 94.15
CA VAL A 979 9.27 125.69 94.11
C VAL A 979 8.49 126.88 93.58
N GLN A 980 7.70 126.70 92.51
CA GLN A 980 6.83 127.73 91.94
C GLN A 980 5.75 128.19 92.92
N ASN A 981 5.12 127.26 93.63
CA ASN A 981 4.13 127.58 94.68
C ASN A 981 4.79 128.32 95.85
N ARG A 982 5.96 127.88 96.36
CA ARG A 982 6.71 128.61 97.38
C ARG A 982 7.14 130.01 96.93
N ALA A 983 7.52 130.17 95.66
CA ALA A 983 7.84 131.48 95.10
C ALA A 983 6.60 132.37 95.00
N LYS A 984 5.44 131.81 94.63
CA LYS A 984 4.14 132.50 94.62
C LYS A 984 3.67 132.89 96.03
N GLU A 985 3.74 131.98 96.99
CA GLU A 985 3.48 132.23 98.42
C GLU A 985 4.38 133.34 98.98
N ALA A 986 5.68 133.32 98.64
CA ALA A 986 6.63 134.35 99.05
C ALA A 986 6.36 135.71 98.37
N LEU A 987 5.95 135.73 97.10
CA LEU A 987 5.52 136.93 96.38
C LEU A 987 4.25 137.51 97.01
N GLU A 988 3.20 136.70 97.20
CA GLU A 988 1.95 137.12 97.84
C GLU A 988 2.15 137.58 99.29
N SER A 989 3.05 136.94 100.03
CA SER A 989 3.39 137.36 101.40
C SER A 989 4.17 138.68 101.41
N LYS A 990 5.06 138.89 100.43
CA LYS A 990 5.75 140.17 100.24
C LYS A 990 4.77 141.27 99.78
N GLU A 991 3.85 140.95 98.89
CA GLU A 991 2.81 141.87 98.40
C GLU A 991 1.88 142.29 99.53
N ARG A 992 1.36 141.35 100.33
CA ARG A 992 0.61 141.62 101.56
C ARG A 992 1.41 142.48 102.54
N SER A 993 2.70 142.18 102.74
CA SER A 993 3.58 143.00 103.60
C SER A 993 3.82 144.41 103.04
N MET A 994 3.84 144.59 101.72
CA MET A 994 3.90 145.94 101.10
C MET A 994 2.56 146.67 101.22
N GLN A 995 1.43 146.00 101.03
CA GLN A 995 0.10 146.58 101.22
C GLN A 995 -0.13 146.99 102.68
N GLU A 996 0.24 146.16 103.66
CA GLU A 996 0.25 146.55 105.09
C GLU A 996 1.13 147.77 105.37
N ARG A 997 2.29 147.89 104.69
CA ARG A 997 3.15 149.08 104.81
C ARG A 997 2.53 150.31 104.16
N MET A 998 1.88 150.17 102.99
CA MET A 998 1.16 151.28 102.36
C MET A 998 0.00 151.75 103.24
N SER A 999 -0.85 150.85 103.75
CA SER A 999 -1.96 151.25 104.63
C SER A 999 -1.51 151.77 105.99
N LYS A 1000 -0.32 151.39 106.49
CA LYS A 1000 0.31 152.08 107.64
C LYS A 1000 0.75 153.49 107.28
N LEU A 1001 1.46 153.70 106.16
CA LEU A 1001 1.85 155.03 105.68
C LEU A 1001 0.64 155.93 105.36
N GLU A 1002 -0.42 155.39 104.78
CA GLU A 1002 -1.70 156.08 104.54
C GLU A 1002 -2.34 156.51 105.87
N SER A 1003 -2.35 155.61 106.87
CA SER A 1003 -2.88 155.91 108.22
C SER A 1003 -2.04 156.96 108.96
N GLU A 1004 -0.71 156.90 108.84
CA GLU A 1004 0.23 157.86 109.43
C GLU A 1004 0.06 159.25 108.78
N LEU A 1005 -0.06 159.32 107.46
CA LEU A 1005 -0.38 160.55 106.72
C LEU A 1005 -1.75 161.11 107.11
N TYR A 1006 -2.76 160.26 107.32
CA TYR A 1006 -4.09 160.70 107.74
C TYR A 1006 -4.10 161.26 109.17
N GLN A 1007 -3.34 160.66 110.10
CA GLN A 1007 -3.20 161.20 111.46
C GLN A 1007 -2.36 162.49 111.49
N ALA A 1008 -1.31 162.60 110.67
CA ALA A 1008 -0.50 163.81 110.57
C ALA A 1008 -1.34 165.03 110.15
N ARG A 1009 -2.31 164.84 109.24
CA ARG A 1009 -3.18 165.90 108.72
C ARG A 1009 -4.18 166.47 109.74
N ILE A 1010 -4.39 165.80 110.88
CA ILE A 1010 -5.39 166.19 111.90
C ILE A 1010 -4.77 166.98 113.07
N LYS A 1011 -3.44 167.07 113.16
CA LYS A 1011 -2.73 167.61 114.35
C LYS A 1011 -1.89 168.89 114.11
N GLY A 1012 -2.19 169.69 113.09
CA GLY A 1012 -1.53 170.98 112.88
C GLY A 1012 -2.34 171.97 112.03
N GLY A 1013 -2.65 173.14 112.60
CA GLY A 1013 -3.46 174.21 111.99
C GLY A 1013 -4.97 174.01 112.19
N GLY A 1014 -5.72 174.93 112.82
CA GLY A 1014 -5.33 176.26 113.33
C GLY A 1014 -5.34 177.32 112.25
#